data_AF-A0A8H3ISR1-F1
#
_entry.id   AF-A0A8H3ISR1-F1
#
_cell.length_a   1.000
_cell.length_b   1.000
_cell.length_c   1.000
_cell.angle_alpha   90.00
_cell.angle_beta   90.00
_cell.angle_gamma   90.00
#
_symmetry.space_group_name_H-M   'P 1'
#
loop_
_entity.id
_entity.type
_entity.pdbx_description
1 polymer ?
#
loop_
_entity_poly.entity_id
_entity_poly.type
_entity_poly.pdbx_seq_one_letter_code
_entity_poly.pdbx_strand_id
1 'polypeptide(L)'
;MLIICPTILGLEMGIRDKAIIKAILRAILHGPRNYSLLQRLWALFAIFHIPLQRFEHDQFRRLREVWKIDEGEYWQSFEARNNDREKRLISLSELGYSGSTFFETLDHKYIIKSLPRGSESDFFKEELREPYYKYMQDHPESLLVRMTDFLYSPVFSIGGFLQLVPRHHVVMENVLSGKEIDPLEDRWESYDLKPADYFYPERDVLDGQFASAEAQNKIIDYFKDKIRITQDEYLDLKEIIDIDTGFLEQANAVDYSLLLVRYPAQSSVKAGGTWRTVCLNSVVVSQMAPRTSKQDQYALAPKTLVIDNGGYTLKAGFTTESPDAEKDCKIIPNCLAKGVQNRIWVGAQLEECRDFADMIFRRPVQNGCLVNWEAQKEVWDHTFFTRGSSLYCDPSETNLLLTEGPNSLANLQRNCDEIVFEEFEFAAYRRVPGVSLNAYNDVVRIFGDPIKSYSTVGPAECVLVVDSGYSHTIVAPIYKGRPVQQAIKRLDVGGKFITNYLKEILSVRQLNVLNETYIVNHIKEEACFVSTDFRADMEKAQQPLVSGSIVRDYVMPDFTRRFVGELKEHSPADRKQMATFNSVRREDGSSEAILTLGNERFTPPELLFNPMNVSLDQTGLAEMIMQSLKKVPTGLWPAMLANVLLVGGNTNLHGFKERLFAELRALAPAECEVRMETADDPIKATWLGGARYATNRELLKETLLTKRDYEELGSAWVERFFSGRGNSG
;
A
#
# COMPACT_ATOMS: atom_id res chain seq x y z
N MET A 1 28.36 -6.21 6.06
CA MET A 1 29.13 -5.09 5.48
C MET A 1 28.76 -3.86 6.28
N LEU A 2 29.68 -3.27 7.05
CA LEU A 2 29.42 -2.16 7.97
C LEU A 2 29.03 -0.90 7.18
N ILE A 3 27.77 -0.50 7.23
CA ILE A 3 27.30 0.81 6.76
C ILE A 3 27.44 1.78 7.94
N ILE A 4 28.31 2.77 7.78
CA ILE A 4 28.51 3.82 8.78
C ILE A 4 27.29 4.76 8.72
N CYS A 5 26.59 4.85 9.85
CA CYS A 5 25.43 5.70 10.09
C CYS A 5 25.81 7.20 9.99
N PRO A 6 25.14 8.02 9.16
CA PRO A 6 25.49 9.42 8.95
C PRO A 6 24.88 10.36 10.01
N THR A 7 25.04 10.03 11.30
CA THR A 7 24.52 10.88 12.41
C THR A 7 25.59 11.59 13.22
N ILE A 8 26.86 11.45 12.83
CA ILE A 8 27.97 12.22 13.38
C ILE A 8 28.55 12.95 12.18
N LEU A 9 28.24 14.24 11.96
CA LEU A 9 28.98 15.22 11.14
C LEU A 9 28.12 16.46 10.74
N GLY A 10 27.61 17.20 11.73
CA GLY A 10 26.97 18.51 11.49
C GLY A 10 27.92 19.64 11.05
N LEU A 11 29.23 19.36 10.91
CA LEU A 11 30.27 20.34 10.55
C LEU A 11 30.90 20.10 9.16
N GLU A 12 30.64 18.99 8.46
CA GLU A 12 31.28 18.64 7.18
C GLU A 12 30.51 19.04 5.91
N MET A 13 29.20 19.32 5.99
CA MET A 13 28.35 19.57 4.82
C MET A 13 28.83 20.73 3.93
N GLY A 14 29.41 21.79 4.51
CA GLY A 14 29.85 22.97 3.75
C GLY A 14 31.09 22.76 2.86
N ILE A 15 31.95 21.78 3.16
CA ILE A 15 33.18 21.53 2.37
C ILE A 15 32.87 20.72 1.12
N ARG A 16 31.98 19.74 1.25
CA ARG A 16 31.54 18.86 0.15
C ARG A 16 30.86 19.67 -0.96
N ASP A 17 29.88 20.49 -0.61
CA ASP A 17 29.07 21.19 -1.60
C ASP A 17 29.90 22.27 -2.33
N LYS A 18 30.82 22.94 -1.62
CA LYS A 18 31.82 23.84 -2.23
C LYS A 18 32.72 23.13 -3.24
N ALA A 19 33.15 21.90 -2.94
CA ALA A 19 33.97 21.10 -3.84
C ALA A 19 33.22 20.70 -5.12
N ILE A 20 31.94 20.34 -4.98
CA ILE A 20 31.04 19.98 -6.09
C ILE A 20 30.77 21.21 -6.98
N ILE A 21 30.37 22.34 -6.41
CA ILE A 21 30.13 23.60 -7.13
C ILE A 21 31.36 23.99 -7.97
N LYS A 22 32.56 23.91 -7.38
CA LYS A 22 33.81 24.22 -8.08
C LYS A 22 34.09 23.26 -9.25
N ALA A 23 33.72 21.98 -9.13
CA ALA A 23 33.87 21.00 -10.18
C ALA A 23 32.88 21.25 -11.34
N ILE A 24 31.61 21.52 -11.03
CA ILE A 24 30.55 21.84 -11.99
C ILE A 24 30.93 23.07 -12.80
N LEU A 25 31.23 24.19 -12.13
CA LEU A 25 31.57 25.46 -12.80
C LEU A 25 32.82 25.34 -13.66
N ARG A 26 33.79 24.54 -13.23
CA ARG A 26 34.98 24.29 -14.03
C ARG A 26 34.65 23.49 -15.30
N ALA A 27 33.77 22.49 -15.22
CA ALA A 27 33.36 21.68 -16.36
C ALA A 27 32.52 22.46 -17.38
N ILE A 28 31.66 23.37 -16.90
CA ILE A 28 30.82 24.23 -17.74
C ILE A 28 31.70 25.29 -18.42
N LEU A 29 32.40 26.11 -17.63
CA LEU A 29 33.13 27.29 -18.12
C LEU A 29 34.44 26.95 -18.86
N HIS A 30 34.98 25.73 -18.69
CA HIS A 30 36.25 25.34 -19.33
C HIS A 30 36.03 24.09 -20.19
N GLY A 31 36.66 24.04 -21.36
CA GLY A 31 36.56 22.93 -22.30
C GLY A 31 37.14 21.60 -21.77
N PRO A 32 36.93 20.49 -22.52
CA PRO A 32 37.38 19.15 -22.14
C PRO A 32 38.89 19.12 -21.88
N ARG A 33 39.32 18.36 -20.87
CA ARG A 33 40.71 18.35 -20.40
C ARG A 33 41.30 16.95 -20.45
N ASN A 34 42.47 16.79 -21.05
CA ASN A 34 43.19 15.53 -20.99
C ASN A 34 43.95 15.41 -19.67
N TYR A 35 43.57 14.45 -18.83
CA TYR A 35 44.27 14.18 -17.56
C TYR A 35 45.51 13.33 -17.79
N SER A 36 46.68 13.83 -17.38
CA SER A 36 47.93 13.07 -17.40
C SER A 36 47.89 11.89 -16.42
N LEU A 37 48.77 10.90 -16.59
CA LEU A 37 48.88 9.75 -15.68
C LEU A 37 49.03 10.17 -14.21
N LEU A 38 49.85 11.19 -13.94
CA LEU A 38 50.04 11.72 -12.59
C LEU A 38 48.74 12.34 -12.05
N GLN A 39 48.02 13.12 -12.88
CA GLN A 39 46.74 13.72 -12.46
C GLN A 39 45.64 12.68 -12.21
N ARG A 40 45.62 11.58 -12.98
CA ARG A 40 44.72 10.44 -12.74
C ARG A 40 45.06 9.73 -11.42
N LEU A 41 46.35 9.57 -11.12
CA LEU A 41 46.82 8.99 -9.86
C LEU A 41 46.44 9.87 -8.65
N TRP A 42 46.54 11.20 -8.76
CA TRP A 42 46.08 12.11 -7.70
C TRP A 42 44.54 12.11 -7.57
N ALA A 43 43.82 12.05 -8.70
CA ALA A 43 42.35 11.98 -8.69
C ALA A 43 41.81 10.68 -8.06
N LEU A 44 42.59 9.58 -8.12
CA LEU A 44 42.25 8.32 -7.45
C LEU A 44 41.97 8.52 -5.96
N PHE A 45 42.79 9.32 -5.28
CA PHE A 45 42.69 9.56 -3.84
C PHE A 45 41.74 10.72 -3.46
N ALA A 46 41.09 11.36 -4.43
CA ALA A 46 40.17 12.46 -4.14
C ALA A 46 38.88 11.94 -3.49
N ILE A 47 38.56 12.48 -2.32
CA ILE A 47 37.33 12.15 -1.57
C ILE A 47 36.18 13.06 -2.00
N PHE A 48 36.37 14.40 -1.97
CA PHE A 48 35.33 15.36 -2.36
C PHE A 48 35.59 16.09 -3.69
N HIS A 49 36.84 16.08 -4.18
CA HIS A 49 37.23 16.83 -5.37
C HIS A 49 37.26 15.95 -6.63
N ILE A 50 36.09 15.75 -7.23
CA ILE A 50 35.96 14.97 -8.47
C ILE A 50 36.08 15.89 -9.69
N PRO A 51 36.93 15.59 -10.68
CA PRO A 51 36.93 16.30 -11.95
C PRO A 51 35.69 15.92 -12.79
N LEU A 52 35.00 16.93 -13.31
CA LEU A 52 33.85 16.78 -14.21
C LEU A 52 34.17 17.35 -15.60
N GLN A 53 33.50 16.82 -16.62
CA GLN A 53 33.53 17.29 -18.01
C GLN A 53 32.13 17.27 -18.62
N ARG A 54 31.89 18.16 -19.60
CA ARG A 54 30.68 18.12 -20.43
C ARG A 54 30.73 16.92 -21.36
N PHE A 55 29.74 16.06 -21.25
CA PHE A 55 29.51 14.95 -22.17
C PHE A 55 28.87 15.50 -23.44
N GLU A 56 29.45 15.19 -24.61
CA GLU A 56 28.89 15.53 -25.94
C GLU A 56 28.37 16.97 -26.10
N HIS A 57 29.17 17.94 -25.63
CA HIS A 57 28.81 19.35 -25.60
C HIS A 57 28.28 19.94 -26.93
N ASP A 58 28.67 19.39 -28.08
CA ASP A 58 28.18 19.82 -29.39
C ASP A 58 26.68 19.52 -29.60
N GLN A 59 26.17 18.41 -29.07
CA GLN A 59 24.74 18.05 -29.20
C GLN A 59 23.88 18.98 -28.35
N PHE A 60 24.27 19.21 -27.10
CA PHE A 60 23.59 20.14 -26.21
C PHE A 60 23.64 21.59 -26.72
N ARG A 61 24.74 22.01 -27.35
CA ARG A 61 24.81 23.31 -28.03
C ARG A 61 23.76 23.45 -29.13
N ARG A 62 23.60 22.43 -29.99
CA ARG A 62 22.56 22.44 -31.04
C ARG A 62 21.16 22.51 -30.45
N LEU A 63 20.91 21.80 -29.35
CA LEU A 63 19.61 21.91 -28.65
C LEU A 63 19.36 23.32 -28.13
N ARG A 64 20.37 23.98 -27.54
CA ARG A 64 20.25 25.38 -27.12
C ARG A 64 19.97 26.32 -28.30
N GLU A 65 20.56 26.08 -29.47
CA GLU A 65 20.24 26.81 -30.70
C GLU A 65 18.79 26.59 -31.15
N VAL A 66 18.27 25.34 -31.08
CA VAL A 66 16.86 25.01 -31.35
C VAL A 66 15.92 25.76 -30.41
N TRP A 67 16.26 25.84 -29.12
CA TRP A 67 15.48 26.58 -28.11
C TRP A 67 15.75 28.09 -28.09
N LYS A 68 16.58 28.60 -29.02
CA LYS A 68 16.96 30.02 -29.14
C LYS A 68 17.58 30.59 -27.85
N ILE A 69 18.29 29.77 -27.09
CA ILE A 69 19.06 30.21 -25.93
C ILE A 69 20.32 30.92 -26.43
N ASP A 70 20.49 32.21 -26.08
CA ASP A 70 21.71 32.94 -26.40
C ASP A 70 22.89 32.34 -25.63
N GLU A 71 23.93 31.91 -26.36
CA GLU A 71 25.09 31.29 -25.75
C GLU A 71 25.81 32.27 -24.80
N GLY A 72 25.89 33.56 -25.13
CA GLY A 72 26.50 34.57 -24.28
C GLY A 72 25.78 34.70 -22.93
N GLU A 73 24.46 34.77 -22.95
CA GLU A 73 23.63 34.80 -21.73
C GLU A 73 23.69 33.48 -20.95
N TYR A 74 23.73 32.34 -21.65
CA TYR A 74 23.92 31.03 -21.02
C TYR A 74 25.21 31.01 -20.20
N TRP A 75 26.33 31.39 -20.81
CA TRP A 75 27.62 31.43 -20.12
C TRP A 75 27.63 32.40 -18.93
N GLN A 76 27.03 33.59 -19.12
CA GLN A 76 26.94 34.60 -18.06
C GLN A 76 26.18 34.11 -16.82
N SER A 77 25.21 33.19 -17.00
CA SER A 77 24.45 32.60 -15.89
C SER A 77 25.33 31.79 -14.92
N PHE A 78 26.48 31.30 -15.40
CA PHE A 78 27.47 30.54 -14.60
C PHE A 78 28.72 31.37 -14.23
N GLU A 79 28.81 32.62 -14.71
CA GLU A 79 29.89 33.55 -14.40
C GLU A 79 29.57 34.45 -13.20
N ALA A 80 30.61 34.92 -12.50
CA ALA A 80 30.41 35.76 -11.31
C ALA A 80 30.29 37.24 -11.70
N ARG A 81 29.30 37.95 -11.16
CA ARG A 81 29.20 39.42 -11.28
C ARG A 81 30.23 40.19 -10.42
N ASN A 82 30.99 39.51 -9.55
CA ASN A 82 32.07 40.08 -8.72
C ASN A 82 33.14 39.02 -8.37
N ASN A 83 34.33 39.45 -7.90
CA ASN A 83 35.53 38.62 -7.63
C ASN A 83 35.36 37.47 -6.61
N ASP A 84 34.17 37.23 -6.09
CA ASP A 84 33.88 36.19 -5.11
C ASP A 84 33.44 34.89 -5.81
N ARG A 85 34.40 33.99 -6.04
CA ARG A 85 34.19 32.73 -6.79
C ARG A 85 33.27 31.73 -6.06
N GLU A 86 33.01 31.93 -4.77
CA GLU A 86 32.28 30.96 -3.92
C GLU A 86 30.75 31.13 -3.94
N LYS A 87 30.22 32.22 -4.52
CA LYS A 87 28.76 32.49 -4.57
C LYS A 87 28.09 32.19 -5.92
N ARG A 88 28.74 31.46 -6.82
CA ARG A 88 28.30 31.30 -8.22
C ARG A 88 27.08 30.38 -8.42
N LEU A 89 26.88 29.43 -7.52
CA LEU A 89 25.70 28.57 -7.47
C LEU A 89 25.16 28.57 -6.05
N ILE A 90 23.84 28.60 -5.94
CA ILE A 90 23.12 28.49 -4.67
C ILE A 90 22.82 27.00 -4.45
N SER A 91 23.21 26.47 -3.29
CA SER A 91 22.81 25.11 -2.91
C SER A 91 21.36 25.15 -2.42
N LEU A 92 20.49 24.36 -3.04
CA LEU A 92 19.12 24.20 -2.61
C LEU A 92 19.09 23.11 -1.52
N SER A 93 18.55 23.41 -0.34
CA SER A 93 18.55 22.51 0.82
C SER A 93 17.55 21.34 0.72
N GLU A 94 16.71 21.32 -0.32
CA GLU A 94 15.75 20.25 -0.57
C GLU A 94 16.47 19.06 -1.23
N LEU A 95 16.78 18.04 -0.42
CA LEU A 95 17.10 16.70 -0.93
C LEU A 95 15.85 16.17 -1.63
N GLY A 96 15.87 16.10 -2.95
CA GLY A 96 14.78 15.45 -3.70
C GLY A 96 14.69 13.95 -3.38
N TYR A 97 13.56 13.34 -3.76
CA TYR A 97 13.20 11.92 -3.55
C TYR A 97 14.32 10.89 -3.83
N SER A 98 15.30 11.23 -4.67
CA SER A 98 16.39 10.34 -5.13
C SER A 98 17.69 10.40 -4.32
N GLY A 99 17.79 11.25 -3.28
CA GLY A 99 19.06 11.57 -2.62
C GLY A 99 19.96 12.51 -3.45
N SER A 100 19.38 13.16 -4.46
CA SER A 100 20.04 14.14 -5.33
C SER A 100 20.25 15.47 -4.62
N THR A 101 21.39 16.10 -4.90
CA THR A 101 21.71 17.48 -4.51
C THR A 101 21.38 18.43 -5.66
N PHE A 102 20.73 19.54 -5.35
CA PHE A 102 20.34 20.55 -6.32
C PHE A 102 21.13 21.85 -6.13
N PHE A 103 21.52 22.46 -7.25
CA PHE A 103 22.15 23.76 -7.29
C PHE A 103 21.42 24.66 -8.28
N GLU A 104 21.44 25.97 -8.06
CA GLU A 104 20.78 26.95 -8.91
C GLU A 104 21.74 28.09 -9.29
N THR A 105 21.61 28.65 -10.48
CA THR A 105 22.33 29.86 -10.88
C THR A 105 21.82 31.10 -10.14
N LEU A 106 22.68 32.10 -9.96
CA LEU A 106 22.32 33.34 -9.23
C LEU A 106 21.21 34.16 -9.89
N ASP A 107 21.00 33.97 -11.19
CA ASP A 107 19.95 34.61 -11.97
C ASP A 107 18.71 33.72 -12.11
N HIS A 108 18.66 32.59 -11.39
CA HIS A 108 17.53 31.66 -11.34
C HIS A 108 17.15 31.05 -12.70
N LYS A 109 17.99 31.16 -13.73
CA LYS A 109 17.71 30.64 -15.08
C LYS A 109 17.97 29.13 -15.22
N TYR A 110 18.90 28.56 -14.45
CA TYR A 110 19.30 27.16 -14.60
C TYR A 110 19.42 26.44 -13.26
N ILE A 111 19.02 25.16 -13.27
CA ILE A 111 19.14 24.23 -12.14
C ILE A 111 20.09 23.10 -12.52
N ILE A 112 20.90 22.66 -11.56
CA ILE A 112 21.81 21.53 -11.69
C ILE A 112 21.38 20.45 -10.69
N LYS A 113 21.04 19.26 -11.19
CA LYS A 113 20.68 18.10 -10.37
C LYS A 113 21.80 17.06 -10.43
N SER A 114 22.21 16.53 -9.28
CA SER A 114 23.13 15.38 -9.26
C SER A 114 22.40 14.05 -9.44
N LEU A 115 23.06 13.09 -10.08
CA LEU A 115 22.56 11.73 -10.31
C LEU A 115 23.42 10.73 -9.52
N PRO A 116 23.06 10.44 -8.24
CA PRO A 116 23.87 9.57 -7.38
C PRO A 116 23.67 8.07 -7.69
N ARG A 117 22.53 7.69 -8.27
CA ARG A 117 22.17 6.29 -8.58
C ARG A 117 22.81 5.87 -9.90
N GLY A 118 23.59 4.78 -9.88
CA GLY A 118 24.27 4.25 -11.08
C GLY A 118 23.30 3.94 -12.22
N SER A 119 22.16 3.33 -11.89
CA SER A 119 21.10 3.00 -12.85
C SER A 119 20.50 4.23 -13.55
N GLU A 120 20.32 5.36 -12.85
CA GLU A 120 19.76 6.59 -13.43
C GLU A 120 20.76 7.23 -14.41
N SER A 121 22.05 7.28 -14.04
CA SER A 121 23.08 7.81 -14.92
C SER A 121 23.39 6.91 -16.12
N ASP A 122 23.35 5.59 -15.93
CA ASP A 122 23.62 4.62 -17.00
C ASP A 122 22.46 4.59 -18.01
N PHE A 123 21.21 4.60 -17.53
CA PHE A 123 20.02 4.72 -18.38
C PHE A 123 20.07 5.99 -19.23
N PHE A 124 20.34 7.16 -18.62
CA PHE A 124 20.43 8.40 -19.39
C PHE A 124 21.49 8.30 -20.49
N LYS A 125 22.70 7.85 -20.12
CA LYS A 125 23.87 7.90 -21.00
C LYS A 125 23.82 6.87 -22.12
N GLU A 126 23.39 5.65 -21.81
CA GLU A 126 23.47 4.50 -22.71
C GLU A 126 22.14 4.23 -23.46
N GLU A 127 20.99 4.64 -22.90
CA GLU A 127 19.66 4.29 -23.45
C GLU A 127 18.86 5.52 -23.91
N LEU A 128 18.71 6.56 -23.08
CA LEU A 128 17.81 7.70 -23.39
C LEU A 128 18.43 8.79 -24.26
N ARG A 129 19.75 8.97 -24.21
CA ARG A 129 20.46 10.12 -24.78
C ARG A 129 20.18 10.37 -26.27
N GLU A 130 20.40 9.38 -27.14
CA GLU A 130 20.19 9.53 -28.59
C GLU A 130 18.71 9.75 -28.93
N PRO A 131 17.76 8.95 -28.38
CA PRO A 131 16.33 9.23 -28.54
C PRO A 131 15.94 10.65 -28.11
N TYR A 132 16.44 11.12 -26.96
CA TYR A 132 16.13 12.45 -26.42
C TYR A 132 16.64 13.57 -27.33
N TYR A 133 17.89 13.50 -27.82
CA TYR A 133 18.42 14.54 -28.70
C TYR A 133 17.59 14.67 -29.97
N LYS A 134 17.27 13.54 -30.61
CA LYS A 134 16.47 13.55 -31.84
C LYS A 134 15.07 14.09 -31.57
N TYR A 135 14.43 13.60 -30.51
CA TYR A 135 13.08 14.01 -30.14
C TYR A 135 12.98 15.51 -29.89
N MET A 136 13.90 16.08 -29.10
CA MET A 136 13.88 17.50 -28.74
C MET A 136 14.30 18.45 -29.88
N GLN A 137 14.98 17.95 -30.91
CA GLN A 137 15.24 18.71 -32.14
C GLN A 137 13.96 18.86 -32.97
N ASP A 138 13.17 17.79 -33.05
CA ASP A 138 11.93 17.76 -33.83
C ASP A 138 10.75 18.40 -33.07
N HIS A 139 10.76 18.40 -31.74
CA HIS A 139 9.68 18.88 -30.86
C HIS A 139 10.16 19.97 -29.88
N PRO A 140 10.54 21.17 -30.37
CA PRO A 140 11.03 22.25 -29.50
C PRO A 140 10.01 22.73 -28.45
N GLU A 141 8.71 22.55 -28.72
CA GLU A 141 7.60 22.94 -27.84
C GLU A 141 7.18 21.87 -26.82
N SER A 142 7.87 20.72 -26.77
CA SER A 142 7.66 19.65 -25.78
C SER A 142 7.55 20.20 -24.36
N LEU A 143 6.85 19.52 -23.45
CA LEU A 143 6.79 19.81 -22.01
C LEU A 143 7.93 19.15 -21.21
N LEU A 144 8.76 18.32 -21.86
CA LEU A 144 9.90 17.65 -21.22
C LEU A 144 10.94 18.65 -20.71
N VAL A 145 11.58 18.33 -19.58
CA VAL A 145 12.69 19.13 -19.04
C VAL A 145 13.77 19.34 -20.09
N ARG A 146 14.11 20.62 -20.37
CA ARG A 146 15.18 20.99 -21.30
C ARG A 146 16.53 20.87 -20.62
N MET A 147 17.20 19.75 -20.86
CA MET A 147 18.58 19.54 -20.43
C MET A 147 19.53 20.34 -21.32
N THR A 148 20.26 21.27 -20.73
CA THR A 148 21.20 22.15 -21.44
C THR A 148 22.62 21.64 -21.42
N ASP A 149 23.01 20.77 -20.47
CA ASP A 149 24.31 20.09 -20.47
C ASP A 149 24.22 18.83 -19.58
N PHE A 150 25.02 17.81 -19.91
CA PHE A 150 25.26 16.64 -19.05
C PHE A 150 26.72 16.58 -18.63
N LEU A 151 26.99 16.42 -17.34
CA LEU A 151 28.34 16.40 -16.77
C LEU A 151 28.65 15.01 -16.22
N TYR A 152 29.87 14.54 -16.48
CA TYR A 152 30.35 13.25 -15.98
C TYR A 152 31.80 13.33 -15.51
N SER A 153 32.22 12.39 -14.66
CA SER A 153 33.62 12.23 -14.30
C SER A 153 34.33 11.20 -15.20
N PRO A 154 35.35 11.60 -15.98
CA PRO A 154 36.07 10.69 -16.87
C PRO A 154 37.14 9.85 -16.15
N VAL A 155 37.34 10.03 -14.84
CA VAL A 155 38.37 9.35 -14.06
C VAL A 155 37.78 8.72 -12.80
N PHE A 156 38.36 7.60 -12.38
CA PHE A 156 37.98 6.93 -11.16
C PHE A 156 38.52 7.69 -9.93
N SER A 157 37.72 7.79 -8.87
CA SER A 157 38.09 8.36 -7.57
C SER A 157 37.47 7.54 -6.43
N ILE A 158 38.16 7.45 -5.29
CA ILE A 158 37.65 6.77 -4.09
C ILE A 158 36.35 7.43 -3.62
N GLY A 159 36.25 8.76 -3.66
CA GLY A 159 35.02 9.47 -3.30
C GLY A 159 33.81 9.08 -4.15
N GLY A 160 34.00 8.94 -5.46
CA GLY A 160 32.94 8.50 -6.38
C GLY A 160 32.60 7.01 -6.24
N PHE A 161 33.57 6.16 -5.90
CA PHE A 161 33.36 4.73 -5.66
C PHE A 161 32.60 4.46 -4.36
N LEU A 162 32.91 5.20 -3.29
CA LEU A 162 32.24 5.12 -1.99
C LEU A 162 30.91 5.91 -1.95
N GLN A 163 30.44 6.44 -3.09
CA GLN A 163 29.23 7.26 -3.20
C GLN A 163 29.21 8.51 -2.29
N LEU A 164 30.39 9.03 -1.92
CA LEU A 164 30.51 10.24 -1.09
C LEU A 164 30.28 11.53 -1.89
N VAL A 165 30.46 11.48 -3.22
CA VAL A 165 30.17 12.57 -4.16
C VAL A 165 29.60 12.01 -5.47
N PRO A 166 28.53 12.60 -6.02
CA PRO A 166 27.95 12.17 -7.29
C PRO A 166 28.92 12.35 -8.47
N ARG A 167 28.95 11.35 -9.37
CA ARG A 167 29.83 11.34 -10.56
C ARG A 167 29.17 11.95 -11.80
N HIS A 168 27.85 12.12 -11.78
CA HIS A 168 27.05 12.59 -12.91
C HIS A 168 26.12 13.72 -12.46
N HIS A 169 25.94 14.72 -13.33
CA HIS A 169 25.03 15.85 -13.10
C HIS A 169 24.33 16.24 -14.40
N VAL A 170 23.09 16.68 -14.28
CA VAL A 170 22.31 17.27 -15.38
C VAL A 170 22.15 18.75 -15.10
N VAL A 171 22.40 19.59 -16.11
CA VAL A 171 22.06 21.01 -16.12
C VAL A 171 20.77 21.16 -16.92
N MET A 172 19.79 21.87 -16.37
CA MET A 172 18.47 22.07 -16.96
C MET A 172 18.01 23.51 -16.85
N GLU A 173 17.18 23.93 -17.81
CA GLU A 173 16.46 25.21 -17.75
C GLU A 173 15.51 25.23 -16.53
N ASN A 174 15.48 26.35 -15.80
CA ASN A 174 14.55 26.56 -14.71
C ASN A 174 13.23 27.13 -15.26
N VAL A 175 12.18 26.30 -15.29
CA VAL A 175 10.85 26.71 -15.79
C VAL A 175 10.19 27.78 -14.89
N LEU A 176 10.68 27.96 -13.66
CA LEU A 176 10.22 28.98 -12.72
C LEU A 176 10.98 30.31 -12.82
N SER A 177 11.90 30.46 -13.78
CA SER A 177 12.68 31.70 -13.95
C SER A 177 11.75 32.91 -14.15
N GLY A 178 11.98 33.97 -13.37
CA GLY A 178 11.16 35.18 -13.38
C GLY A 178 10.08 35.23 -12.30
N LYS A 179 9.86 34.13 -11.56
CA LYS A 179 8.96 34.09 -10.39
C LYS A 179 9.40 35.09 -9.33
N GLU A 180 10.69 35.12 -9.02
CA GLU A 180 11.33 35.92 -7.97
C GLU A 180 11.28 37.45 -8.19
N ILE A 181 10.96 37.89 -9.41
CA ILE A 181 10.79 39.31 -9.75
C ILE A 181 9.31 39.67 -9.97
N ASP A 182 8.38 38.72 -9.86
CA ASP A 182 6.95 38.95 -9.96
C ASP A 182 6.37 39.34 -8.58
N PRO A 183 5.70 40.50 -8.44
CA PRO A 183 4.99 40.86 -7.21
C PRO A 183 3.94 39.84 -6.75
N LEU A 184 3.54 38.89 -7.61
CA LEU A 184 2.61 37.80 -7.32
C LEU A 184 3.28 36.42 -7.25
N GLU A 185 4.57 36.35 -6.92
CA GLU A 185 5.36 35.11 -6.84
C GLU A 185 4.68 33.98 -6.04
N ASP A 186 4.01 34.32 -4.94
CA ASP A 186 3.28 33.35 -4.08
C ASP A 186 2.16 32.60 -4.78
N ARG A 187 1.71 33.10 -5.94
CA ARG A 187 0.63 32.52 -6.75
C ARG A 187 1.13 31.71 -7.94
N TRP A 188 2.45 31.55 -8.09
CA TRP A 188 3.03 30.67 -9.11
C TRP A 188 3.00 29.23 -8.64
N GLU A 189 2.43 28.36 -9.46
CA GLU A 189 2.26 26.94 -9.19
C GLU A 189 3.01 26.12 -10.26
N SER A 190 3.83 25.17 -9.84
CA SER A 190 4.51 24.22 -10.74
C SER A 190 3.94 22.83 -10.57
N TYR A 191 3.71 22.14 -11.67
CA TYR A 191 3.16 20.80 -11.73
C TYR A 191 4.12 19.89 -12.49
N ASP A 192 4.38 18.71 -11.92
CA ASP A 192 5.03 17.60 -12.62
C ASP A 192 3.91 16.67 -13.07
N LEU A 193 3.60 16.67 -14.37
CA LEU A 193 2.51 15.91 -14.99
C LEU A 193 2.88 14.43 -15.12
N LYS A 194 3.08 13.79 -13.96
CA LYS A 194 3.24 12.34 -13.82
C LYS A 194 1.93 11.73 -13.32
N PRO A 195 1.56 10.53 -13.77
CA PRO A 195 0.46 9.79 -13.15
C PRO A 195 0.76 9.55 -11.66
N ALA A 196 -0.20 9.79 -10.76
CA ALA A 196 0.00 9.54 -9.32
C ALA A 196 0.24 8.06 -8.98
N ASP A 197 -0.18 7.14 -9.86
CA ASP A 197 0.12 5.70 -9.82
C ASP A 197 1.65 5.39 -9.90
N TYR A 198 2.49 6.40 -10.13
CA TYR A 198 3.93 6.25 -10.32
C TYR A 198 4.77 6.26 -9.03
N PHE A 199 4.20 6.60 -7.87
CA PHE A 199 4.95 6.61 -6.60
C PHE A 199 5.07 5.20 -6.00
N TYR A 200 6.26 4.60 -6.11
CA TYR A 200 6.60 3.33 -5.47
C TYR A 200 7.26 3.55 -4.10
N PRO A 201 6.64 3.15 -2.97
CA PRO A 201 7.31 3.15 -1.67
C PRO A 201 8.57 2.26 -1.66
N GLU A 202 8.63 1.24 -2.51
CA GLU A 202 9.71 0.27 -2.51
C GLU A 202 11.02 0.82 -3.12
N ARG A 203 10.96 1.88 -3.94
CA ARG A 203 12.12 2.43 -4.66
C ARG A 203 12.69 3.71 -4.03
N ASP A 204 11.87 4.44 -3.29
CA ASP A 204 12.22 5.72 -2.66
C ASP A 204 12.25 5.67 -1.12
N VAL A 205 12.16 4.47 -0.53
CA VAL A 205 12.45 4.22 0.87
C VAL A 205 13.92 3.81 1.02
N LEU A 206 14.78 4.80 1.31
CA LEU A 206 16.03 4.54 2.04
C LEU A 206 15.69 4.44 3.52
N ASP A 207 15.89 3.26 4.11
CA ASP A 207 15.93 3.05 5.56
C ASP A 207 14.77 3.66 6.37
N GLY A 208 13.56 3.66 5.81
CA GLY A 208 12.35 4.05 6.54
C GLY A 208 12.25 5.53 6.95
N GLN A 209 12.93 6.45 6.27
CA GLN A 209 12.68 7.90 6.45
C GLN A 209 11.80 8.47 5.35
N PHE A 210 10.73 9.16 5.79
CA PHE A 210 9.72 9.80 4.95
C PHE A 210 10.31 10.90 4.06
N ALA A 211 9.78 11.01 2.84
CA ALA A 211 9.94 12.21 2.01
C ALA A 211 9.49 13.47 2.77
N SER A 212 10.11 14.63 2.50
CA SER A 212 9.74 15.89 3.14
C SER A 212 8.30 16.30 2.80
N ALA A 213 7.62 16.97 3.74
CA ALA A 213 6.23 17.40 3.60
C ALA A 213 6.00 18.35 2.39
N GLU A 214 7.02 19.10 1.99
CA GLU A 214 6.99 19.97 0.80
C GLU A 214 7.02 19.18 -0.51
N ALA A 215 7.64 18.01 -0.52
CA ALA A 215 7.70 17.15 -1.69
C ALA A 215 6.31 16.51 -1.93
N GLN A 216 5.60 16.11 -0.86
CA GLN A 216 4.26 15.54 -0.93
C GLN A 216 3.20 16.55 -1.40
N ASN A 217 3.38 17.84 -1.10
CA ASN A 217 2.45 18.90 -1.50
C ASN A 217 2.54 19.30 -2.99
N LYS A 218 3.56 18.83 -3.72
CA LYS A 218 3.78 19.15 -5.15
C LYS A 218 3.16 18.13 -6.12
N ILE A 219 2.58 17.04 -5.60
CA ILE A 219 1.91 16.01 -6.39
C ILE A 219 0.41 16.28 -6.27
N ILE A 220 -0.18 16.83 -7.33
CA ILE A 220 -1.60 17.20 -7.37
C ILE A 220 -2.15 16.75 -8.73
N ASP A 221 -3.09 15.81 -8.74
CA ASP A 221 -3.78 15.35 -9.97
C ASP A 221 -4.93 16.28 -10.39
N TYR A 222 -5.35 17.18 -9.50
CA TYR A 222 -6.48 18.09 -9.75
C TYR A 222 -6.10 19.55 -9.55
N PHE A 223 -6.13 20.33 -10.63
CA PHE A 223 -6.03 21.78 -10.52
C PHE A 223 -7.23 22.33 -9.74
N LYS A 224 -6.98 22.99 -8.60
CA LYS A 224 -8.04 23.66 -7.82
C LYS A 224 -8.86 24.69 -8.63
N ASP A 225 -8.31 25.16 -9.75
CA ASP A 225 -8.95 26.07 -10.71
C ASP A 225 -8.70 25.61 -12.15
N LYS A 226 -9.68 25.82 -13.05
CA LYS A 226 -9.57 25.44 -14.48
C LYS A 226 -8.56 26.30 -15.24
N ILE A 227 -7.85 25.68 -16.18
CA ILE A 227 -7.05 26.39 -17.19
C ILE A 227 -8.00 26.95 -18.27
N ARG A 228 -7.98 28.27 -18.50
CA ARG A 228 -8.79 28.90 -19.56
C ARG A 228 -7.94 29.10 -20.81
N ILE A 229 -7.99 28.11 -21.67
CA ILE A 229 -7.43 28.11 -23.02
C ILE A 229 -8.57 28.05 -24.03
N THR A 230 -8.33 28.51 -25.25
CA THR A 230 -9.26 28.31 -26.37
C THR A 230 -9.36 26.82 -26.71
N GLN A 231 -10.38 26.45 -27.49
CA GLN A 231 -10.53 25.05 -27.89
C GLN A 231 -9.35 24.57 -28.75
N ASP A 232 -8.83 25.43 -29.62
CA ASP A 232 -7.65 25.13 -30.44
C ASP A 232 -6.41 24.96 -29.56
N GLU A 233 -6.20 25.87 -28.62
CA GLU A 233 -5.13 25.80 -27.62
C GLU A 233 -5.19 24.54 -26.73
N TYR A 234 -6.40 24.08 -26.40
CA TYR A 234 -6.59 22.80 -25.68
C TYR A 234 -6.20 21.60 -26.53
N LEU A 235 -6.59 21.60 -27.81
CA LEU A 235 -6.25 20.53 -28.73
C LEU A 235 -4.73 20.48 -28.95
N ASP A 236 -4.09 21.65 -29.11
CA ASP A 236 -2.64 21.77 -29.26
C ASP A 236 -1.90 21.26 -28.00
N LEU A 237 -2.32 21.69 -26.80
CA LEU A 237 -1.70 21.23 -25.55
C LEU A 237 -1.88 19.72 -25.34
N LYS A 238 -3.07 19.20 -25.66
CA LYS A 238 -3.35 17.76 -25.55
C LYS A 238 -2.51 16.96 -26.53
N GLU A 239 -2.38 17.43 -27.77
CA GLU A 239 -1.54 16.80 -28.79
C GLU A 239 -0.07 16.76 -28.33
N ILE A 240 0.46 17.84 -27.75
CA ILE A 240 1.82 17.86 -27.20
C ILE A 240 1.98 16.82 -26.08
N ILE A 241 1.02 16.74 -25.14
CA ILE A 241 1.05 15.75 -24.04
C ILE A 241 1.01 14.32 -24.60
N ASP A 242 0.13 14.04 -25.57
CA ASP A 242 0.00 12.71 -26.18
C ASP A 242 1.29 12.31 -26.93
N ILE A 243 1.94 13.25 -27.63
CA ILE A 243 3.21 12.99 -28.34
C ILE A 243 4.36 12.80 -27.34
N ASP A 244 4.47 13.65 -26.32
CA ASP A 244 5.52 13.57 -25.30
C ASP A 244 5.43 12.27 -24.49
N THR A 245 4.22 11.89 -24.07
CA THR A 245 4.00 10.64 -23.32
C THR A 245 4.26 9.41 -24.20
N GLY A 246 3.87 9.45 -25.47
CA GLY A 246 4.20 8.39 -26.44
C GLY A 246 5.71 8.24 -26.68
N PHE A 247 6.47 9.34 -26.71
CA PHE A 247 7.93 9.27 -26.76
C PHE A 247 8.53 8.62 -25.50
N LEU A 248 8.08 9.04 -24.31
CA LEU A 248 8.57 8.48 -23.05
C LEU A 248 8.29 6.97 -22.96
N GLU A 249 7.11 6.52 -23.41
CA GLU A 249 6.77 5.10 -23.50
C GLU A 249 7.73 4.34 -24.44
N GLN A 250 7.95 4.85 -25.65
CA GLN A 250 8.83 4.22 -26.65
C GLN A 250 10.29 4.18 -26.20
N ALA A 251 10.75 5.22 -25.52
CA ALA A 251 12.11 5.30 -24.98
C ALA A 251 12.29 4.51 -23.68
N ASN A 252 11.24 3.84 -23.17
CA ASN A 252 11.20 3.19 -21.87
C ASN A 252 11.66 4.15 -20.73
N ALA A 253 11.36 5.43 -20.90
CA ALA A 253 11.81 6.53 -20.06
C ALA A 253 10.74 6.90 -19.04
N VAL A 254 10.53 5.98 -18.10
CA VAL A 254 9.39 6.04 -17.15
C VAL A 254 9.58 7.11 -16.06
N ASP A 255 10.82 7.54 -15.79
CA ASP A 255 11.20 8.47 -14.71
C ASP A 255 11.29 9.96 -15.12
N TYR A 256 10.93 10.30 -16.35
CA TYR A 256 11.09 11.67 -16.85
C TYR A 256 9.91 12.58 -16.49
N SER A 257 10.19 13.87 -16.25
CA SER A 257 9.21 14.83 -15.73
C SER A 257 8.66 15.71 -16.85
N LEU A 258 7.33 15.86 -16.91
CA LEU A 258 6.62 16.78 -17.79
C LEU A 258 6.22 18.00 -16.97
N LEU A 259 6.90 19.13 -17.14
CA LEU A 259 6.70 20.28 -16.25
C LEU A 259 5.72 21.29 -16.85
N LEU A 260 4.72 21.68 -16.06
CA LEU A 260 3.77 22.75 -16.38
C LEU A 260 3.75 23.80 -15.27
N VAL A 261 3.92 25.07 -15.62
CA VAL A 261 3.85 26.18 -14.66
C VAL A 261 2.59 27.02 -14.92
N ARG A 262 1.84 27.31 -13.86
CA ARG A 262 0.67 28.20 -13.86
C ARG A 262 1.03 29.51 -13.15
N TYR A 263 0.69 30.64 -13.75
CA TYR A 263 0.95 31.97 -13.17
C TYR A 263 -0.25 32.93 -13.35
N PRO A 264 -0.39 33.96 -12.49
CA PRO A 264 -1.46 34.96 -12.57
C PRO A 264 -1.53 35.68 -13.92
N ALA A 265 -2.72 35.86 -14.52
CA ALA A 265 -2.85 36.69 -15.73
C ALA A 265 -2.64 38.19 -15.49
N GLN A 266 -2.66 38.64 -14.22
CA GLN A 266 -2.21 40.00 -13.86
C GLN A 266 -0.69 40.12 -13.75
N SER A 267 0.06 39.02 -13.90
CA SER A 267 1.52 39.07 -13.86
C SER A 267 2.05 39.97 -14.99
N SER A 268 2.94 40.89 -14.64
CA SER A 268 3.69 41.70 -15.60
C SER A 268 4.83 40.93 -16.27
N VAL A 269 5.14 39.73 -15.77
CA VAL A 269 6.20 38.84 -16.28
C VAL A 269 5.55 37.83 -17.23
N LYS A 270 5.70 38.03 -18.54
CA LYS A 270 5.39 36.97 -19.50
C LYS A 270 6.55 35.96 -19.47
N ALA A 271 6.44 34.93 -18.63
CA ALA A 271 7.32 33.77 -18.71
C ALA A 271 7.19 33.22 -20.14
N GLY A 272 8.30 33.19 -20.89
CA GLY A 272 8.36 33.09 -22.35
C GLY A 272 7.28 32.21 -23.00
N GLY A 273 6.66 32.73 -24.06
CA GLY A 273 5.44 32.20 -24.70
C GLY A 273 5.56 30.81 -25.32
N THR A 274 5.71 29.79 -24.48
CA THR A 274 5.67 28.36 -24.79
C THR A 274 4.61 27.69 -23.92
N TRP A 275 4.10 26.51 -24.31
CA TRP A 275 3.07 25.78 -23.57
C TRP A 275 3.45 25.38 -22.13
N ARG A 276 4.73 25.54 -21.75
CA ARG A 276 5.24 25.27 -20.40
C ARG A 276 4.78 26.27 -19.34
N THR A 277 4.23 27.43 -19.74
CA THR A 277 3.76 28.50 -18.83
C THR A 277 2.36 29.01 -19.24
N VAL A 278 1.34 28.94 -18.36
CA VAL A 278 -0.07 29.32 -18.69
C VAL A 278 -0.69 30.33 -17.71
N CYS A 279 -1.42 31.34 -18.23
CA CYS A 279 -2.05 32.46 -17.48
C CYS A 279 -3.41 32.14 -16.80
N LEU A 280 -3.76 32.80 -15.68
CA LEU A 280 -5.04 32.65 -14.94
C LEU A 280 -5.88 33.93 -14.73
N ASN A 281 -7.23 33.88 -14.87
CA ASN A 281 -8.12 34.71 -14.03
C ASN A 281 -9.62 34.34 -13.91
N SER A 282 -10.14 34.72 -12.74
CA SER A 282 -11.45 34.51 -12.10
C SER A 282 -12.68 35.15 -12.76
N VAL A 283 -13.76 34.38 -12.94
CA VAL A 283 -15.16 34.75 -12.61
C VAL A 283 -15.97 33.45 -12.46
N VAL A 284 -16.75 33.36 -11.37
CA VAL A 284 -17.77 32.35 -11.10
C VAL A 284 -18.73 32.24 -12.30
N VAL A 285 -18.78 31.09 -12.96
CA VAL A 285 -19.85 30.77 -13.92
C VAL A 285 -20.60 29.56 -13.40
N SER A 286 -21.76 29.83 -12.79
CA SER A 286 -22.85 28.87 -12.65
C SER A 286 -23.20 28.35 -14.04
N GLN A 287 -23.01 27.06 -14.30
CA GLN A 287 -23.66 26.39 -15.42
C GLN A 287 -24.78 25.51 -14.88
N MET A 288 -26.00 25.90 -15.23
CA MET A 288 -27.20 25.12 -15.02
C MET A 288 -27.11 23.81 -15.82
N ALA A 289 -26.94 22.70 -15.13
CA ALA A 289 -27.45 21.41 -15.58
C ALA A 289 -28.99 21.39 -15.38
N PRO A 290 -29.75 20.63 -16.18
CA PRO A 290 -31.21 20.64 -16.14
C PRO A 290 -31.72 20.29 -14.74
N ARG A 291 -32.65 21.10 -14.23
CA ARG A 291 -33.30 20.94 -12.92
C ARG A 291 -34.08 19.63 -12.89
N THR A 292 -33.47 18.58 -12.35
CA THR A 292 -34.20 17.62 -11.53
C THR A 292 -34.54 18.28 -10.19
N SER A 293 -35.66 17.89 -9.60
CA SER A 293 -36.25 18.59 -8.48
C SER A 293 -35.30 18.65 -7.27
N LYS A 294 -35.26 19.78 -6.54
CA LYS A 294 -34.41 19.99 -5.35
C LYS A 294 -34.69 19.03 -4.19
N GLN A 295 -35.68 18.13 -4.30
CA GLN A 295 -36.06 17.16 -3.28
C GLN A 295 -35.39 15.79 -3.47
N ASP A 296 -34.89 15.46 -4.66
CA ASP A 296 -34.33 14.13 -4.95
C ASP A 296 -32.80 14.05 -4.74
N GLN A 297 -32.11 15.18 -4.60
CA GLN A 297 -30.63 15.25 -4.57
C GLN A 297 -29.96 14.93 -3.23
N TYR A 298 -30.73 14.74 -2.15
CA TYR A 298 -30.23 14.29 -0.83
C TYR A 298 -30.61 12.82 -0.55
N ALA A 299 -31.19 12.14 -1.53
CA ALA A 299 -31.62 10.76 -1.36
C ALA A 299 -30.39 9.84 -1.45
N LEU A 300 -30.11 9.12 -0.37
CA LEU A 300 -29.21 7.97 -0.40
C LEU A 300 -29.63 7.03 -1.53
N ALA A 301 -28.65 6.39 -2.17
CA ALA A 301 -28.94 5.41 -3.19
C ALA A 301 -29.84 4.29 -2.65
N PRO A 302 -30.69 3.67 -3.49
CA PRO A 302 -31.60 2.62 -3.05
C PRO A 302 -30.86 1.36 -2.60
N LYS A 303 -29.63 1.12 -3.07
CA LYS A 303 -28.83 -0.06 -2.76
C LYS A 303 -27.57 0.33 -2.00
N THR A 304 -27.17 -0.53 -1.06
CA THR A 304 -25.90 -0.42 -0.35
C THR A 304 -25.09 -1.69 -0.58
N LEU A 305 -23.91 -1.54 -1.17
CA LEU A 305 -22.89 -2.57 -1.28
C LEU A 305 -22.11 -2.63 0.03
N VAL A 306 -22.13 -3.78 0.69
CA VAL A 306 -21.35 -4.02 1.91
C VAL A 306 -20.13 -4.83 1.53
N ILE A 307 -18.94 -4.32 1.86
CA ILE A 307 -17.66 -4.97 1.62
C ILE A 307 -16.92 -5.12 2.94
N ASP A 308 -16.77 -6.36 3.39
CA ASP A 308 -15.78 -6.73 4.39
C ASP A 308 -14.44 -7.03 3.71
N ASN A 309 -13.52 -6.05 3.69
CA ASN A 309 -12.29 -6.11 2.92
C ASN A 309 -11.17 -6.86 3.65
N GLY A 310 -11.38 -8.16 3.88
CA GLY A 310 -10.43 -9.03 4.57
C GLY A 310 -9.14 -9.31 3.77
N GLY A 311 -8.03 -9.56 4.48
CA GLY A 311 -6.72 -9.75 3.82
C GLY A 311 -6.48 -11.10 3.15
N TYR A 312 -7.27 -12.12 3.46
CA TYR A 312 -7.25 -13.41 2.73
C TYR A 312 -8.35 -13.46 1.68
N THR A 313 -9.58 -13.24 2.14
CA THR A 313 -10.79 -13.17 1.34
C THR A 313 -11.58 -11.93 1.72
N LEU A 314 -12.11 -11.24 0.71
CA LEU A 314 -13.11 -10.21 0.88
C LEU A 314 -14.50 -10.86 0.90
N LYS A 315 -15.44 -10.29 1.66
CA LYS A 315 -16.84 -10.71 1.66
C LYS A 315 -17.67 -9.55 1.18
N ALA A 316 -18.48 -9.76 0.16
CA ALA A 316 -19.24 -8.69 -0.43
C ALA A 316 -20.63 -9.14 -0.86
N GLY A 317 -21.56 -8.19 -0.85
CA GLY A 317 -22.93 -8.40 -1.29
C GLY A 317 -23.76 -7.13 -1.15
N PHE A 318 -24.87 -7.09 -1.87
CA PHE A 318 -25.83 -6.00 -1.75
C PHE A 318 -26.78 -6.27 -0.60
N THR A 319 -27.15 -5.20 0.09
CA THR A 319 -28.28 -5.23 0.99
C THR A 319 -29.51 -4.72 0.27
N THR A 320 -30.53 -5.57 0.21
CA THR A 320 -31.91 -5.20 -0.11
C THR A 320 -32.75 -5.37 1.16
N GLU A 321 -33.94 -4.79 1.23
CA GLU A 321 -34.84 -4.91 2.40
C GLU A 321 -35.35 -6.36 2.66
N SER A 322 -34.77 -7.36 2.01
CA SER A 322 -35.07 -8.78 2.16
C SER A 322 -34.43 -9.36 3.44
N PRO A 323 -35.16 -10.19 4.20
CA PRO A 323 -34.66 -10.79 5.45
C PRO A 323 -33.54 -11.85 5.27
N ASP A 324 -33.22 -12.26 4.03
CA ASP A 324 -32.27 -13.34 3.71
C ASP A 324 -30.84 -12.84 3.35
N ALA A 325 -30.32 -11.83 4.07
CA ALA A 325 -29.03 -11.20 3.76
C ALA A 325 -27.85 -12.20 3.65
N GLU A 326 -27.87 -13.33 4.35
CA GLU A 326 -26.80 -14.34 4.32
C GLU A 326 -26.60 -15.00 2.95
N LYS A 327 -27.66 -15.10 2.14
CA LYS A 327 -27.59 -15.68 0.79
C LYS A 327 -26.89 -14.76 -0.22
N ASP A 328 -26.81 -13.47 0.09
CA ASP A 328 -26.23 -12.47 -0.80
C ASP A 328 -24.72 -12.27 -0.58
N CYS A 329 -24.16 -12.84 0.49
CA CYS A 329 -22.73 -12.77 0.81
C CYS A 329 -21.90 -13.68 -0.10
N LYS A 330 -20.97 -13.11 -0.87
CA LYS A 330 -19.96 -13.87 -1.62
C LYS A 330 -18.60 -13.73 -0.97
N ILE A 331 -17.91 -14.85 -0.81
CA ILE A 331 -16.54 -14.91 -0.32
C ILE A 331 -15.63 -14.97 -1.55
N ILE A 332 -14.74 -13.99 -1.68
CA ILE A 332 -13.89 -13.86 -2.87
C ILE A 332 -12.43 -13.78 -2.42
N PRO A 333 -11.50 -14.53 -3.04
CA PRO A 333 -10.08 -14.39 -2.75
C PRO A 333 -9.61 -12.94 -2.94
N ASN A 334 -8.97 -12.36 -1.94
CA ASN A 334 -8.45 -11.00 -2.03
C ASN A 334 -6.96 -11.03 -2.41
N CYS A 335 -6.68 -11.45 -3.64
CA CYS A 335 -5.32 -11.59 -4.17
C CYS A 335 -5.27 -11.62 -5.69
N LEU A 336 -4.09 -11.27 -6.20
CA LEU A 336 -3.60 -11.66 -7.52
C LEU A 336 -2.72 -12.90 -7.33
N ALA A 337 -2.93 -13.93 -8.15
CA ALA A 337 -2.14 -15.14 -8.09
C ALA A 337 -1.49 -15.43 -9.45
N LYS A 338 -0.19 -15.67 -9.45
CA LYS A 338 0.61 -15.91 -10.66
C LYS A 338 1.08 -17.36 -10.69
N GLY A 339 0.59 -18.12 -11.67
CA GLY A 339 0.97 -19.51 -11.87
C GLY A 339 2.23 -19.67 -12.73
N VAL A 340 2.70 -20.92 -12.88
CA VAL A 340 3.93 -21.30 -13.60
C VAL A 340 3.92 -20.85 -15.07
N GLN A 341 2.76 -20.84 -15.72
CA GLN A 341 2.61 -20.39 -17.12
C GLN A 341 2.54 -18.86 -17.27
N ASN A 342 2.93 -18.09 -16.24
CA ASN A 342 2.83 -16.63 -16.21
C ASN A 342 1.39 -16.08 -16.32
N ARG A 343 0.38 -16.96 -16.26
CA ARG A 343 -1.04 -16.57 -16.17
C ARG A 343 -1.32 -15.97 -14.80
N ILE A 344 -1.97 -14.81 -14.80
CA ILE A 344 -2.43 -14.12 -13.61
C ILE A 344 -3.91 -14.44 -13.41
N TRP A 345 -4.25 -14.84 -12.20
CA TRP A 345 -5.61 -15.08 -11.74
C TRP A 345 -5.99 -13.96 -10.77
N VAL A 346 -7.15 -13.35 -11.01
CA VAL A 346 -7.64 -12.22 -10.20
C VAL A 346 -8.83 -12.67 -9.36
N GLY A 347 -8.68 -12.61 -8.04
CA GLY A 347 -9.75 -12.84 -7.08
C GLY A 347 -10.58 -14.10 -7.35
N ALA A 348 -11.85 -13.92 -7.74
CA ALA A 348 -12.80 -15.01 -7.99
C ALA A 348 -12.35 -15.98 -9.10
N GLN A 349 -11.52 -15.53 -10.04
CA GLN A 349 -10.99 -16.40 -11.12
C GLN A 349 -10.15 -17.55 -10.58
N LEU A 350 -9.62 -17.46 -9.35
CA LEU A 350 -8.87 -18.56 -8.73
C LEU A 350 -9.70 -19.84 -8.61
N GLU A 351 -11.04 -19.77 -8.59
CA GLU A 351 -11.91 -20.96 -8.56
C GLU A 351 -11.77 -21.83 -9.83
N GLU A 352 -11.38 -21.23 -10.95
CA GLU A 352 -11.12 -21.94 -12.21
C GLU A 352 -9.71 -22.58 -12.24
N CYS A 353 -8.84 -22.20 -11.31
CA CYS A 353 -7.48 -22.70 -11.25
C CYS A 353 -7.48 -24.15 -10.74
N ARG A 354 -6.79 -25.03 -11.48
CA ARG A 354 -6.66 -26.45 -11.11
C ARG A 354 -5.28 -26.80 -10.57
N ASP A 355 -4.29 -25.95 -10.81
CA ASP A 355 -2.90 -26.19 -10.44
C ASP A 355 -2.40 -25.03 -9.58
N PHE A 356 -2.15 -25.34 -8.31
CA PHE A 356 -1.69 -24.39 -7.30
C PHE A 356 -0.19 -24.52 -6.98
N ALA A 357 0.52 -25.43 -7.67
CA ALA A 357 1.94 -25.64 -7.49
C ALA A 357 2.74 -24.36 -7.82
N ASP A 358 3.72 -24.04 -6.98
CA ASP A 358 4.61 -22.87 -7.13
C ASP A 358 3.88 -21.53 -7.38
N MET A 359 2.63 -21.39 -6.95
CA MET A 359 1.85 -20.19 -7.22
C MET A 359 2.26 -19.02 -6.31
N ILE A 360 2.53 -17.87 -6.91
CA ILE A 360 2.93 -16.65 -6.20
C ILE A 360 1.71 -15.77 -5.96
N PHE A 361 1.46 -15.39 -4.71
CA PHE A 361 0.32 -14.57 -4.32
C PHE A 361 0.75 -13.14 -3.97
N ARG A 362 0.18 -12.14 -4.64
CA ARG A 362 0.24 -10.71 -4.26
C ARG A 362 -1.09 -10.33 -3.63
N ARG A 363 -1.05 -9.77 -2.41
CA ARG A 363 -2.26 -9.41 -1.64
C ARG A 363 -2.32 -7.90 -1.43
N PRO A 364 -3.48 -7.25 -1.63
CA PRO A 364 -3.64 -5.81 -1.42
C PRO A 364 -3.47 -5.39 0.04
N VAL A 365 -3.90 -6.25 0.95
CA VAL A 365 -3.91 -6.01 2.40
C VAL A 365 -2.68 -6.63 3.05
N GLN A 366 -1.93 -5.83 3.79
CA GLN A 366 -0.76 -6.25 4.57
C GLN A 366 -0.95 -5.85 6.03
N ASN A 367 -0.69 -6.78 6.95
CA ASN A 367 -0.83 -6.57 8.40
C ASN A 367 -2.20 -6.00 8.83
N GLY A 368 -3.25 -6.29 8.07
CA GLY A 368 -4.61 -5.79 8.30
C GLY A 368 -4.93 -4.42 7.70
N CYS A 369 -3.97 -3.78 7.03
CA CYS A 369 -4.15 -2.48 6.38
C CYS A 369 -4.13 -2.65 4.86
N LEU A 370 -5.01 -1.94 4.16
CA LEU A 370 -4.97 -1.86 2.70
C LEU A 370 -3.82 -0.94 2.29
N VAL A 371 -2.78 -1.52 1.67
CA VAL A 371 -1.55 -0.80 1.30
C VAL A 371 -1.31 -0.73 -0.19
N ASN A 372 -1.83 -1.70 -0.96
CA ASN A 372 -1.64 -1.77 -2.40
C ASN A 372 -2.99 -1.66 -3.10
N TRP A 373 -3.29 -0.44 -3.55
CA TRP A 373 -4.54 -0.14 -4.23
C TRP A 373 -4.58 -0.62 -5.68
N GLU A 374 -3.45 -0.73 -6.38
CA GLU A 374 -3.39 -1.32 -7.73
C GLU A 374 -3.99 -2.73 -7.73
N ALA A 375 -3.49 -3.59 -6.84
CA ALA A 375 -3.98 -4.96 -6.72
C ALA A 375 -5.42 -4.99 -6.18
N GLN A 376 -5.82 -4.03 -5.35
CA GLN A 376 -7.19 -3.96 -4.86
C GLN A 376 -8.17 -3.56 -5.96
N LYS A 377 -7.79 -2.58 -6.79
CA LYS A 377 -8.53 -2.09 -7.94
C LYS A 377 -8.75 -3.22 -8.94
N GLU A 378 -7.71 -3.96 -9.30
CA GLU A 378 -7.85 -5.15 -10.16
C GLU A 378 -8.86 -6.17 -9.59
N VAL A 379 -8.78 -6.47 -8.29
CA VAL A 379 -9.74 -7.39 -7.64
C VAL A 379 -11.15 -6.80 -7.67
N TRP A 380 -11.32 -5.50 -7.45
CA TRP A 380 -12.62 -4.83 -7.43
C TRP A 380 -13.21 -4.65 -8.83
N ASP A 381 -12.42 -4.31 -9.84
CA ASP A 381 -12.83 -4.17 -11.22
C ASP A 381 -13.42 -5.49 -11.73
N HIS A 382 -12.71 -6.60 -11.49
CA HIS A 382 -13.20 -7.93 -11.83
C HIS A 382 -14.44 -8.34 -11.03
N THR A 383 -14.55 -7.91 -9.77
CA THR A 383 -15.63 -8.35 -8.87
C THR A 383 -16.90 -7.50 -9.00
N PHE A 384 -16.79 -6.18 -9.12
CA PHE A 384 -17.88 -5.23 -8.95
C PHE A 384 -18.16 -4.40 -10.21
N PHE A 385 -17.16 -4.15 -11.06
CA PHE A 385 -17.34 -3.19 -12.17
C PHE A 385 -17.37 -3.87 -13.55
N THR A 386 -16.94 -5.13 -13.64
CA THR A 386 -17.07 -5.92 -14.87
C THR A 386 -18.51 -6.34 -15.10
N ARG A 387 -19.08 -5.92 -16.24
CA ARG A 387 -20.43 -6.33 -16.66
C ARG A 387 -20.51 -7.85 -16.79
N GLY A 388 -21.53 -8.44 -16.18
CA GLY A 388 -21.69 -9.90 -16.10
C GLY A 388 -21.14 -10.49 -14.80
N SER A 389 -20.41 -9.71 -13.99
CA SER A 389 -20.13 -10.12 -12.62
C SER A 389 -21.43 -10.24 -11.82
N SER A 390 -21.46 -11.25 -10.98
CA SER A 390 -22.58 -11.56 -10.11
C SER A 390 -22.76 -10.55 -8.96
N LEU A 391 -21.81 -9.63 -8.77
CA LEU A 391 -21.91 -8.48 -7.85
C LEU A 391 -21.73 -7.14 -8.59
N TYR A 392 -22.05 -7.10 -9.88
CA TYR A 392 -21.93 -5.87 -10.65
C TYR A 392 -22.73 -4.71 -10.03
N CYS A 393 -22.07 -3.57 -9.81
CA CYS A 393 -22.71 -2.29 -9.49
C CYS A 393 -22.20 -1.17 -10.36
N ASP A 394 -23.07 -0.18 -10.55
CA ASP A 394 -22.68 1.19 -10.90
C ASP A 394 -22.42 1.94 -9.58
N PRO A 395 -21.17 2.37 -9.30
CA PRO A 395 -20.85 3.11 -8.08
C PRO A 395 -21.68 4.40 -7.92
N SER A 396 -21.95 5.12 -9.02
CA SER A 396 -22.65 6.40 -9.00
C SER A 396 -24.11 6.27 -8.53
N GLU A 397 -24.66 5.06 -8.57
CA GLU A 397 -26.02 4.72 -8.13
C GLU A 397 -26.02 3.82 -6.87
N THR A 398 -24.89 3.67 -6.18
CA THR A 398 -24.72 2.70 -5.08
C THR A 398 -24.06 3.34 -3.86
N ASN A 399 -24.58 3.08 -2.66
CA ASN A 399 -23.87 3.42 -1.42
C ASN A 399 -22.84 2.32 -1.08
N LEU A 400 -21.72 2.69 -0.46
CA LEU A 400 -20.68 1.76 -0.03
C LEU A 400 -20.54 1.74 1.50
N LEU A 401 -20.62 0.55 2.09
CA LEU A 401 -20.18 0.29 3.47
C LEU A 401 -18.90 -0.56 3.42
N LEU A 402 -17.76 0.03 3.79
CA LEU A 402 -16.45 -0.59 3.70
C LEU A 402 -15.86 -0.84 5.09
N THR A 403 -15.42 -2.07 5.36
CA THR A 403 -14.70 -2.38 6.60
C THR A 403 -13.23 -2.00 6.54
N GLU A 404 -12.69 -1.58 7.67
CA GLU A 404 -11.25 -1.41 7.89
C GLU A 404 -10.79 -2.02 9.22
N GLY A 405 -9.48 -2.16 9.39
CA GLY A 405 -8.88 -2.52 10.67
C GLY A 405 -8.99 -1.38 11.70
N PRO A 406 -9.11 -1.68 13.00
CA PRO A 406 -9.09 -0.64 14.04
C PRO A 406 -7.72 0.03 14.09
N ASN A 407 -7.70 1.35 14.36
CA ASN A 407 -6.48 2.17 14.39
C ASN A 407 -5.69 2.15 13.07
N SER A 408 -6.38 2.08 11.93
CA SER A 408 -5.75 2.28 10.62
C SER A 408 -5.06 3.65 10.54
N LEU A 409 -3.99 3.74 9.76
CA LEU A 409 -3.21 4.97 9.64
C LEU A 409 -3.99 6.02 8.83
N ALA A 410 -3.95 7.28 9.29
CA ALA A 410 -4.72 8.37 8.68
C ALA A 410 -4.40 8.61 7.19
N ASN A 411 -3.16 8.36 6.76
CA ASN A 411 -2.76 8.46 5.35
C ASN A 411 -3.39 7.35 4.50
N LEU A 412 -3.44 6.11 5.00
CA LEU A 412 -4.10 5.00 4.30
C LEU A 412 -5.62 5.22 4.24
N GLN A 413 -6.17 5.78 5.30
CA GLN A 413 -7.57 6.18 5.36
C GLN A 413 -7.89 7.28 4.33
N ARG A 414 -7.08 8.33 4.26
CA ARG A 414 -7.26 9.40 3.27
C ARG A 414 -7.19 8.87 1.84
N ASN A 415 -6.17 8.08 1.52
CA ASN A 415 -6.04 7.45 0.19
C ASN A 415 -7.26 6.59 -0.15
N CYS A 416 -7.77 5.84 0.83
CA CYS A 416 -9.01 5.07 0.68
C CYS A 416 -10.23 5.95 0.40
N ASP A 417 -10.33 7.11 1.04
CA ASP A 417 -11.45 8.04 0.85
C ASP A 417 -11.38 8.69 -0.55
N GLU A 418 -10.18 9.10 -0.96
CA GLU A 418 -9.87 9.66 -2.29
C GLU A 418 -10.24 8.66 -3.40
N ILE A 419 -9.74 7.42 -3.33
CA ILE A 419 -10.04 6.40 -4.36
C ILE A 419 -11.54 6.07 -4.44
N VAL A 420 -12.24 6.00 -3.30
CA VAL A 420 -13.68 5.67 -3.32
C VAL A 420 -14.52 6.76 -3.98
N PHE A 421 -14.20 8.04 -3.77
CA PHE A 421 -15.00 9.15 -4.31
C PHE A 421 -14.50 9.68 -5.66
N GLU A 422 -13.19 9.79 -5.85
CA GLU A 422 -12.59 10.42 -7.03
C GLU A 422 -12.43 9.41 -8.17
N GLU A 423 -11.95 8.21 -7.87
CA GLU A 423 -11.71 7.17 -8.88
C GLU A 423 -12.97 6.35 -9.14
N PHE A 424 -13.57 5.78 -8.09
CA PHE A 424 -14.74 4.90 -8.25
C PHE A 424 -16.07 5.64 -8.27
N GLU A 425 -16.13 6.90 -7.82
CA GLU A 425 -17.34 7.73 -7.89
C GLU A 425 -18.58 7.17 -7.17
N PHE A 426 -18.40 6.51 -6.01
CA PHE A 426 -19.54 6.01 -5.23
C PHE A 426 -20.50 7.13 -4.78
N ALA A 427 -21.81 6.87 -4.81
CA ALA A 427 -22.84 7.86 -4.45
C ALA A 427 -22.72 8.35 -3.00
N ALA A 428 -22.52 7.41 -2.09
CA ALA A 428 -22.25 7.66 -0.68
C ALA A 428 -21.38 6.56 -0.08
N TYR A 429 -20.65 6.86 0.98
CA TYR A 429 -19.63 5.98 1.54
C TYR A 429 -19.53 6.09 3.05
N ARG A 430 -19.34 4.93 3.71
CA ARG A 430 -19.03 4.82 5.13
C ARG A 430 -17.89 3.83 5.30
N ARG A 431 -16.82 4.27 5.95
CA ARG A 431 -15.81 3.36 6.53
C ARG A 431 -16.12 3.04 7.98
N VAL A 432 -15.98 1.77 8.35
CA VAL A 432 -16.25 1.28 9.71
C VAL A 432 -15.19 0.27 10.15
N PRO A 433 -14.69 0.33 11.40
CA PRO A 433 -13.89 -0.76 11.95
C PRO A 433 -14.69 -2.07 11.95
N GLY A 434 -14.25 -3.08 11.20
CA GLY A 434 -15.03 -4.31 10.95
C GLY A 434 -15.52 -4.96 12.24
N VAL A 435 -14.68 -5.01 13.27
CA VAL A 435 -15.03 -5.56 14.60
C VAL A 435 -16.30 -4.96 15.20
N SER A 436 -16.58 -3.67 14.96
CA SER A 436 -17.76 -2.99 15.52
C SER A 436 -19.08 -3.47 14.92
N LEU A 437 -19.06 -3.96 13.68
CA LEU A 437 -20.24 -4.48 13.00
C LEU A 437 -20.75 -5.77 13.64
N ASN A 438 -19.89 -6.52 14.34
CA ASN A 438 -20.29 -7.74 15.03
C ASN A 438 -21.29 -7.49 16.17
N ALA A 439 -21.40 -6.26 16.69
CA ALA A 439 -22.44 -5.90 17.64
C ALA A 439 -23.84 -5.88 17.01
N TYR A 440 -23.95 -5.77 15.69
CA TYR A 440 -25.24 -5.81 14.97
C TYR A 440 -25.68 -7.24 14.66
N ASN A 441 -24.92 -8.26 15.08
CA ASN A 441 -25.36 -9.64 14.99
C ASN A 441 -26.41 -9.97 16.07
N ASP A 442 -27.17 -11.04 15.84
CA ASP A 442 -28.19 -11.52 16.78
C ASP A 442 -27.52 -12.23 17.97
N VAL A 443 -26.88 -11.43 18.84
CA VAL A 443 -26.13 -11.92 20.01
C VAL A 443 -27.05 -12.68 20.97
N VAL A 444 -28.30 -12.24 21.14
CA VAL A 444 -29.27 -12.91 22.02
C VAL A 444 -29.51 -14.35 21.55
N ARG A 445 -29.71 -14.56 20.25
CA ARG A 445 -29.88 -15.90 19.68
C ARG A 445 -28.60 -16.73 19.77
N ILE A 446 -27.44 -16.15 19.46
CA ILE A 446 -26.14 -16.85 19.50
C ILE A 446 -25.87 -17.43 20.90
N PHE A 447 -26.21 -16.67 21.95
CA PHE A 447 -26.03 -17.11 23.34
C PHE A 447 -27.21 -17.91 23.91
N GLY A 448 -28.27 -18.15 23.13
CA GLY A 448 -29.43 -18.93 23.55
C GLY A 448 -30.30 -18.27 24.64
N ASP A 449 -30.19 -16.96 24.80
CA ASP A 449 -30.95 -16.22 25.80
C ASP A 449 -32.44 -16.13 25.43
N PRO A 450 -33.37 -16.17 26.41
CA PRO A 450 -34.80 -16.09 26.11
C PRO A 450 -35.12 -14.76 25.44
N ILE A 451 -35.70 -14.83 24.24
CA ILE A 451 -36.11 -13.67 23.44
C ILE A 451 -37.19 -12.90 24.22
N LYS A 452 -36.77 -11.89 24.97
CA LYS A 452 -37.65 -10.81 25.42
C LYS A 452 -37.97 -9.96 24.20
N SER A 453 -39.17 -9.40 24.11
CA SER A 453 -39.73 -8.68 22.95
C SER A 453 -39.01 -7.39 22.53
N TYR A 454 -37.68 -7.29 22.71
CA TYR A 454 -36.86 -6.24 22.15
C TYR A 454 -36.78 -6.48 20.64
N SER A 455 -37.21 -5.50 19.85
CA SER A 455 -36.97 -5.54 18.42
C SER A 455 -35.45 -5.60 18.19
N THR A 456 -35.01 -6.48 17.30
CA THR A 456 -33.60 -6.68 16.88
C THR A 456 -33.06 -5.50 16.06
N VAL A 457 -33.65 -4.31 16.20
CA VAL A 457 -33.32 -3.11 15.42
C VAL A 457 -32.29 -2.29 16.19
N GLY A 458 -31.06 -2.80 16.29
CA GLY A 458 -29.96 -2.06 16.93
C GLY A 458 -28.80 -2.96 17.36
N PRO A 459 -27.64 -2.35 17.70
CA PRO A 459 -26.49 -3.10 18.17
C PRO A 459 -26.71 -3.64 19.59
N ALA A 460 -26.09 -4.78 19.90
CA ALA A 460 -25.97 -5.29 21.26
C ALA A 460 -25.39 -4.22 22.19
N GLU A 461 -25.96 -4.12 23.40
CA GLU A 461 -25.53 -3.11 24.37
C GLU A 461 -24.09 -3.34 24.85
N CYS A 462 -23.69 -4.59 25.02
CA CYS A 462 -22.40 -4.97 25.58
C CYS A 462 -21.95 -6.31 24.96
N VAL A 463 -20.81 -6.30 24.27
CA VAL A 463 -20.22 -7.52 23.69
C VAL A 463 -18.70 -7.38 23.65
N LEU A 464 -18.00 -8.43 24.05
CA LEU A 464 -16.54 -8.54 23.89
C LEU A 464 -16.25 -9.39 22.66
N VAL A 465 -15.76 -8.78 21.58
CA VAL A 465 -15.47 -9.51 20.34
C VAL A 465 -14.01 -9.95 20.34
N VAL A 466 -13.79 -11.23 20.03
CA VAL A 466 -12.47 -11.80 19.73
C VAL A 466 -12.48 -12.20 18.25
N ASP A 467 -11.86 -11.38 17.42
CA ASP A 467 -11.77 -11.57 15.97
C ASP A 467 -10.41 -12.16 15.60
N SER A 468 -10.34 -13.47 15.36
CA SER A 468 -9.10 -14.14 14.93
C SER A 468 -9.10 -14.36 13.42
N GLY A 469 -8.57 -13.36 12.71
CA GLY A 469 -8.53 -13.31 11.25
C GLY A 469 -7.23 -13.82 10.61
N TYR A 470 -7.07 -13.53 9.32
CA TYR A 470 -5.90 -13.94 8.56
C TYR A 470 -4.62 -13.18 8.95
N SER A 471 -4.68 -11.87 9.09
CA SER A 471 -3.48 -11.07 9.32
C SER A 471 -3.08 -10.99 10.80
N HIS A 472 -4.04 -10.96 11.71
CA HIS A 472 -3.85 -10.73 13.13
C HIS A 472 -5.13 -11.15 13.90
N THR A 473 -5.07 -11.13 15.23
CA THR A 473 -6.22 -11.35 16.10
C THR A 473 -6.53 -10.09 16.92
N ILE A 474 -7.78 -9.65 16.97
CA ILE A 474 -8.23 -8.46 17.70
C ILE A 474 -9.11 -8.87 18.87
N VAL A 475 -8.91 -8.23 20.02
CA VAL A 475 -9.88 -8.20 21.12
C VAL A 475 -10.46 -6.80 21.22
N ALA A 476 -11.77 -6.67 21.04
CA ALA A 476 -12.47 -5.40 21.03
C ALA A 476 -13.72 -5.44 21.92
N PRO A 477 -13.71 -4.76 23.08
CA PRO A 477 -14.93 -4.53 23.85
C PRO A 477 -15.77 -3.45 23.18
N ILE A 478 -17.04 -3.78 22.93
CA ILE A 478 -18.00 -2.93 22.24
C ILE A 478 -19.15 -2.61 23.19
N TYR A 479 -19.45 -1.33 23.33
CA TYR A 479 -20.54 -0.83 24.14
C TYR A 479 -21.48 0.00 23.27
N LYS A 480 -22.75 -0.40 23.19
CA LYS A 480 -23.80 0.24 22.37
C LYS A 480 -23.36 0.44 20.91
N GLY A 481 -22.79 -0.60 20.31
CA GLY A 481 -22.28 -0.58 18.93
C GLY A 481 -21.02 0.25 18.71
N ARG A 482 -20.41 0.83 19.76
CA ARG A 482 -19.17 1.61 19.66
C ARG A 482 -18.01 0.87 20.33
N PRO A 483 -16.88 0.65 19.63
CA PRO A 483 -15.72 0.03 20.25
C PRO A 483 -15.06 0.97 21.27
N VAL A 484 -14.64 0.44 22.41
CA VAL A 484 -13.88 1.20 23.41
C VAL A 484 -12.43 1.28 22.94
N GLN A 485 -12.08 2.34 22.21
CA GLN A 485 -10.82 2.44 21.44
C GLN A 485 -9.56 2.11 22.26
N GLN A 486 -9.44 2.67 23.47
CA GLN A 486 -8.29 2.45 24.37
C GLN A 486 -8.15 1.01 24.88
N ALA A 487 -9.23 0.22 24.78
CA ALA A 487 -9.29 -1.15 25.23
C ALA A 487 -9.13 -2.15 24.08
N ILE A 488 -9.10 -1.71 22.82
CA ILE A 488 -8.80 -2.60 21.70
C ILE A 488 -7.37 -3.11 21.85
N LYS A 489 -7.21 -4.43 21.77
CA LYS A 489 -5.91 -5.11 21.77
C LYS A 489 -5.75 -5.91 20.49
N ARG A 490 -4.52 -5.98 20.00
CA ARG A 490 -4.15 -6.70 18.79
C ARG A 490 -2.98 -7.63 19.13
N LEU A 491 -3.14 -8.88 18.73
CA LEU A 491 -2.10 -9.91 18.68
C LEU A 491 -1.68 -10.06 17.23
N ASP A 492 -0.38 -9.96 16.93
CA ASP A 492 0.14 -10.02 15.55
C ASP A 492 0.17 -11.45 14.97
N VAL A 493 -0.33 -12.41 15.73
CA VAL A 493 -0.58 -13.79 15.28
C VAL A 493 -1.97 -13.87 14.65
N GLY A 494 -1.98 -14.20 13.36
CA GLY A 494 -3.18 -14.57 12.60
C GLY A 494 -2.90 -15.78 11.70
N GLY A 495 -3.86 -16.12 10.84
CA GLY A 495 -3.76 -17.28 9.94
C GLY A 495 -2.51 -17.26 9.04
N LYS A 496 -2.07 -16.10 8.54
CA LYS A 496 -0.84 -15.94 7.76
C LYS A 496 0.40 -16.37 8.55
N PHE A 497 0.48 -15.96 9.81
CA PHE A 497 1.60 -16.28 10.68
C PHE A 497 1.64 -17.79 10.95
N ILE A 498 0.49 -18.39 11.28
CA ILE A 498 0.35 -19.83 11.51
C ILE A 498 0.75 -20.62 10.26
N THR A 499 0.26 -20.23 9.07
CA THR A 499 0.64 -20.87 7.80
C THR A 499 2.14 -20.74 7.53
N ASN A 500 2.73 -19.56 7.69
CA ASN A 500 4.16 -19.36 7.47
C ASN A 500 5.03 -20.19 8.42
N TYR A 501 4.66 -20.23 9.70
CA TYR A 501 5.36 -21.04 10.69
C TYR A 501 5.25 -22.54 10.38
N LEU A 502 4.07 -23.01 9.95
CA LEU A 502 3.89 -24.39 9.50
C LEU A 502 4.76 -24.69 8.26
N LYS A 503 4.85 -23.76 7.29
CA LYS A 503 5.73 -23.91 6.12
C LYS A 503 7.19 -24.11 6.53
N GLU A 504 7.68 -23.30 7.47
CA GLU A 504 9.04 -23.41 7.98
C GLU A 504 9.30 -24.77 8.64
N ILE A 505 8.40 -25.21 9.54
CA ILE A 505 8.55 -26.50 10.23
C ILE A 505 8.56 -27.67 9.23
N LEU A 506 7.60 -27.71 8.30
CA LEU A 506 7.49 -28.79 7.32
C LEU A 506 8.71 -28.82 6.38
N SER A 507 9.19 -27.65 5.96
CA SER A 507 10.34 -27.51 5.05
C SER A 507 11.66 -27.94 5.68
N VAL A 508 11.83 -27.70 6.98
CA VAL A 508 13.02 -28.12 7.71
C VAL A 508 13.01 -29.62 8.00
N ARG A 509 11.84 -30.21 8.28
CA ARG A 509 11.75 -31.59 8.77
C ARG A 509 11.58 -32.65 7.68
N GLN A 510 10.86 -32.34 6.60
CA GLN A 510 10.38 -33.37 5.67
C GLN A 510 10.60 -32.99 4.20
N LEU A 511 9.79 -32.05 3.69
CA LEU A 511 9.75 -31.66 2.28
C LEU A 511 9.75 -30.15 2.20
N ASN A 512 10.57 -29.58 1.32
CA ASN A 512 10.56 -28.13 1.08
C ASN A 512 9.22 -27.71 0.47
N VAL A 513 8.41 -27.01 1.27
CA VAL A 513 7.07 -26.51 0.91
C VAL A 513 7.02 -24.97 1.01
N LEU A 514 8.18 -24.30 0.93
CA LEU A 514 8.27 -22.84 1.06
C LEU A 514 7.53 -22.09 -0.05
N ASN A 515 7.39 -22.67 -1.24
CA ASN A 515 6.61 -22.08 -2.34
C ASN A 515 5.14 -22.54 -2.32
N GLU A 516 4.81 -23.60 -1.59
CA GLU A 516 3.50 -24.26 -1.61
C GLU A 516 2.49 -23.64 -0.63
N THR A 517 2.33 -22.30 -0.70
CA THR A 517 1.56 -21.54 0.29
C THR A 517 0.09 -21.96 0.34
N TYR A 518 -0.52 -22.25 -0.81
CA TYR A 518 -1.92 -22.68 -0.88
C TYR A 518 -2.10 -24.06 -0.24
N ILE A 519 -1.23 -25.02 -0.57
CA ILE A 519 -1.28 -26.38 -0.05
C ILE A 519 -1.08 -26.38 1.46
N VAL A 520 -0.11 -25.61 1.97
CA VAL A 520 0.14 -25.55 3.42
C VAL A 520 -1.00 -24.86 4.17
N ASN A 521 -1.67 -23.88 3.56
CA ASN A 521 -2.90 -23.32 4.15
C ASN A 521 -4.01 -24.37 4.26
N HIS A 522 -4.18 -25.20 3.23
CA HIS A 522 -5.13 -26.33 3.25
C HIS A 522 -4.75 -27.38 4.31
N ILE A 523 -3.47 -27.74 4.42
CA ILE A 523 -2.98 -28.61 5.51
C ILE A 523 -3.33 -28.05 6.88
N LYS A 524 -3.13 -26.73 7.09
CA LYS A 524 -3.50 -26.06 8.33
C LYS A 524 -5.01 -26.17 8.61
N GLU A 525 -5.86 -25.96 7.61
CA GLU A 525 -7.32 -26.01 7.77
C GLU A 525 -7.85 -27.42 8.04
N GLU A 526 -7.29 -28.44 7.38
CA GLU A 526 -7.75 -29.83 7.51
C GLU A 526 -7.13 -30.58 8.70
N ALA A 527 -5.85 -30.33 9.00
CA ALA A 527 -5.09 -31.16 9.93
C ALA A 527 -4.85 -30.51 11.29
N CYS A 528 -4.77 -29.18 11.37
CA CYS A 528 -4.40 -28.51 12.61
C CYS A 528 -5.58 -28.35 13.58
N PHE A 529 -5.24 -28.30 14.87
CA PHE A 529 -6.21 -28.08 15.94
C PHE A 529 -5.53 -27.40 17.14
N VAL A 530 -6.32 -26.79 18.01
CA VAL A 530 -5.85 -26.20 19.27
C VAL A 530 -5.88 -27.29 20.35
N SER A 531 -4.72 -27.56 20.94
CA SER A 531 -4.62 -28.54 22.04
C SER A 531 -5.17 -27.94 23.35
N THR A 532 -5.92 -28.74 24.11
CA THR A 532 -6.37 -28.37 25.47
C THR A 532 -5.32 -28.67 26.53
N ASP A 533 -4.46 -29.67 26.31
CA ASP A 533 -3.29 -29.99 27.13
C ASP A 533 -2.10 -30.24 26.21
N PHE A 534 -1.36 -29.16 25.97
CA PHE A 534 -0.22 -29.15 25.05
C PHE A 534 0.85 -30.17 25.44
N ARG A 535 1.10 -30.38 26.74
CA ARG A 535 2.14 -31.30 27.22
C ARG A 535 1.74 -32.74 26.96
N ALA A 536 0.51 -33.12 27.30
CA ALA A 536 0.01 -34.47 27.08
C ALA A 536 -0.04 -34.82 25.58
N ASP A 537 -0.46 -33.88 24.72
CA ASP A 537 -0.47 -34.10 23.28
C ASP A 537 0.94 -34.18 22.69
N MET A 538 1.92 -33.50 23.29
CA MET A 538 3.33 -33.70 22.94
C MET A 538 3.81 -35.11 23.28
N GLU A 539 3.51 -35.61 24.46
CA GLU A 539 3.88 -36.98 24.84
C GLU A 539 3.26 -38.01 23.89
N LYS A 540 1.96 -37.86 23.56
CA LYS A 540 1.28 -38.73 22.59
C LYS A 540 1.90 -38.67 21.20
N ALA A 541 2.34 -37.50 20.74
CA ALA A 541 2.96 -37.35 19.43
C ALA A 541 4.37 -37.93 19.36
N GLN A 542 5.03 -38.15 20.50
CA GLN A 542 6.34 -38.83 20.59
C GLN A 542 6.23 -40.35 20.74
N GLN A 543 5.05 -40.88 21.09
CA GLN A 543 4.83 -42.31 21.25
C GLN A 543 4.96 -43.08 19.92
N PRO A 544 5.24 -44.40 19.97
CA PRO A 544 5.32 -45.23 18.76
C PRO A 544 4.04 -45.12 17.94
N LEU A 545 4.21 -44.94 16.63
CA LEU A 545 3.14 -44.74 15.66
C LEU A 545 2.23 -45.97 15.59
N VAL A 546 1.09 -45.91 16.27
CA VAL A 546 -0.01 -46.89 16.20
C VAL A 546 -1.21 -46.28 15.46
N SER A 547 -2.04 -47.14 14.85
CA SER A 547 -3.32 -46.72 14.26
C SER A 547 -4.20 -46.04 15.32
N GLY A 548 -4.83 -44.93 14.97
CA GLY A 548 -5.60 -44.08 15.90
C GLY A 548 -4.77 -43.07 16.73
N SER A 549 -3.47 -42.93 16.49
CA SER A 549 -2.62 -41.93 17.17
C SER A 549 -2.95 -40.48 16.75
N ILE A 550 -2.38 -39.50 17.43
CA ILE A 550 -2.46 -38.06 17.08
C ILE A 550 -1.79 -37.73 15.74
N VAL A 551 -0.98 -38.66 15.20
CA VAL A 551 -0.28 -38.49 13.93
C VAL A 551 -1.21 -38.79 12.76
N ARG A 552 -1.10 -38.00 11.69
CA ARG A 552 -1.88 -38.14 10.46
C ARG A 552 -0.97 -37.99 9.25
N ASP A 553 -1.31 -38.64 8.16
CA ASP A 553 -0.57 -38.53 6.90
C ASP A 553 -1.38 -37.67 5.92
N TYR A 554 -0.76 -36.64 5.36
CA TYR A 554 -1.36 -35.79 4.33
C TYR A 554 -0.79 -36.17 2.97
N VAL A 555 -1.65 -36.66 2.09
CA VAL A 555 -1.31 -37.01 0.71
C VAL A 555 -1.35 -35.75 -0.13
N MET A 556 -0.21 -35.38 -0.71
CA MET A 556 -0.08 -34.19 -1.54
C MET A 556 -0.93 -34.31 -2.83
N PRO A 557 -1.47 -33.20 -3.34
CA PRO A 557 -2.06 -33.19 -4.67
C PRO A 557 -0.98 -33.47 -5.73
N ASP A 558 -1.35 -34.20 -6.79
CA ASP A 558 -0.50 -34.50 -7.95
C ASP A 558 -0.91 -33.71 -9.20
N PHE A 559 -1.95 -32.88 -9.08
CA PHE A 559 -2.57 -32.04 -10.11
C PHE A 559 -2.91 -32.77 -11.42
N THR A 560 -2.96 -34.10 -11.38
CA THR A 560 -3.25 -34.97 -12.52
C THR A 560 -4.49 -35.80 -12.24
N ARG A 561 -4.52 -36.47 -11.08
CA ARG A 561 -5.65 -37.27 -10.59
C ARG A 561 -6.29 -36.61 -9.37
N ARG A 562 -5.46 -35.99 -8.53
CA ARG A 562 -5.84 -35.34 -7.28
C ARG A 562 -5.42 -33.87 -7.32
N PHE A 563 -6.40 -32.98 -7.43
CA PHE A 563 -6.20 -31.53 -7.42
C PHE A 563 -6.16 -30.94 -5.99
N VAL A 564 -6.71 -31.66 -5.00
CA VAL A 564 -6.75 -31.24 -3.59
C VAL A 564 -6.17 -32.35 -2.73
N GLY A 565 -5.27 -32.02 -1.80
CA GLY A 565 -4.65 -33.02 -0.94
C GLY A 565 -5.64 -33.65 0.05
N GLU A 566 -5.27 -34.79 0.62
CA GLU A 566 -6.18 -35.64 1.40
C GLU A 566 -5.52 -36.04 2.73
N LEU A 567 -6.20 -35.78 3.85
CA LEU A 567 -5.73 -36.20 5.17
C LEU A 567 -6.17 -37.63 5.49
N LYS A 568 -5.23 -38.48 5.93
CA LYS A 568 -5.45 -39.89 6.23
C LYS A 568 -4.94 -40.26 7.62
N GLU A 569 -5.48 -41.36 8.14
CA GLU A 569 -4.91 -42.00 9.32
C GLU A 569 -3.50 -42.49 9.01
N HIS A 570 -2.60 -42.35 9.99
CA HIS A 570 -1.24 -42.79 9.83
C HIS A 570 -1.14 -44.32 9.78
N SER A 571 -0.45 -44.83 8.77
CA SER A 571 -0.24 -46.27 8.54
C SER A 571 1.22 -46.65 8.84
N PRO A 572 1.49 -47.48 9.87
CA PRO A 572 2.86 -47.89 10.21
C PRO A 572 3.54 -48.72 9.11
N ALA A 573 2.76 -49.34 8.22
CA ALA A 573 3.26 -50.15 7.11
C ALA A 573 3.97 -49.31 6.04
N ASP A 574 3.53 -48.06 5.84
CA ASP A 574 4.05 -47.16 4.82
C ASP A 574 5.36 -46.48 5.25
N ARG A 575 5.68 -46.52 6.55
CA ARG A 575 6.87 -45.91 7.15
C ARG A 575 8.20 -46.35 6.52
N LYS A 576 8.33 -47.62 6.13
CA LYS A 576 9.56 -48.14 5.49
C LYS A 576 9.75 -47.59 4.08
N GLN A 577 8.67 -47.34 3.34
CA GLN A 577 8.73 -46.77 1.98
C GLN A 577 8.97 -45.26 2.04
N MET A 578 8.29 -44.56 2.95
CA MET A 578 8.42 -43.12 3.17
C MET A 578 9.85 -42.70 3.56
N ALA A 579 10.51 -43.47 4.43
CA ALA A 579 11.85 -43.14 4.93
C ALA A 579 12.95 -43.04 3.85
N THR A 580 12.70 -43.54 2.63
CA THR A 580 13.69 -43.56 1.55
C THR A 580 13.43 -42.48 0.49
N PHE A 581 12.16 -42.11 0.24
CA PHE A 581 11.79 -41.26 -0.90
C PHE A 581 10.69 -40.21 -0.63
N ASN A 582 10.24 -40.02 0.62
CA ASN A 582 9.08 -39.17 0.97
C ASN A 582 7.84 -39.44 0.09
N SER A 583 7.74 -40.65 -0.45
CA SER A 583 6.69 -41.07 -1.35
C SER A 583 6.35 -42.54 -1.15
N VAL A 584 5.09 -42.89 -1.36
CA VAL A 584 4.60 -44.26 -1.30
C VAL A 584 4.26 -44.72 -2.71
N ARG A 585 4.79 -45.88 -3.11
CA ARG A 585 4.47 -46.49 -4.40
C ARG A 585 3.19 -47.30 -4.26
N ARG A 586 2.22 -46.99 -5.11
CA ARG A 586 0.96 -47.72 -5.21
C ARG A 586 1.10 -48.98 -6.05
N GLU A 587 0.14 -49.89 -5.89
CA GLU A 587 0.02 -51.12 -6.69
C GLU A 587 -0.10 -50.84 -8.20
N ASP A 588 -0.61 -49.65 -8.57
CA ASP A 588 -0.72 -49.20 -9.97
C ASP A 588 0.58 -48.60 -10.53
N GLY A 589 1.67 -48.58 -9.74
CA GLY A 589 2.98 -48.05 -10.13
C GLY A 589 3.15 -46.54 -9.97
N SER A 590 2.12 -45.80 -9.54
CA SER A 590 2.22 -44.36 -9.25
C SER A 590 2.87 -44.08 -7.88
N SER A 591 3.58 -42.96 -7.76
CA SER A 591 4.17 -42.50 -6.49
C SER A 591 3.38 -41.30 -5.94
N GLU A 592 2.88 -41.42 -4.72
CA GLU A 592 2.23 -40.31 -4.01
C GLU A 592 3.21 -39.68 -3.02
N ALA A 593 3.37 -38.36 -3.06
CA ALA A 593 4.13 -37.63 -2.04
C ALA A 593 3.27 -37.48 -0.78
N ILE A 594 3.84 -37.79 0.39
CA ILE A 594 3.10 -37.79 1.66
C ILE A 594 3.88 -37.02 2.73
N LEU A 595 3.15 -36.21 3.51
CA LEU A 595 3.64 -35.48 4.67
C LEU A 595 3.07 -36.10 5.96
N THR A 596 3.91 -36.57 6.86
CA THR A 596 3.46 -37.13 8.15
C THR A 596 3.40 -36.00 9.17
N LEU A 597 2.19 -35.65 9.61
CA LEU A 597 1.91 -34.55 10.53
C LEU A 597 1.72 -35.09 11.95
N GLY A 598 2.67 -34.77 12.84
CA GLY A 598 2.62 -35.10 14.26
C GLY A 598 2.30 -33.86 15.08
N ASN A 599 3.32 -33.32 15.76
CA ASN A 599 3.16 -32.12 16.57
C ASN A 599 2.98 -30.83 15.75
N GLU A 600 3.26 -30.88 14.45
CA GLU A 600 2.94 -29.83 13.48
C GLU A 600 1.44 -29.52 13.43
N ARG A 601 0.58 -30.41 13.92
CA ARG A 601 -0.88 -30.21 13.96
C ARG A 601 -1.33 -29.24 15.04
N PHE A 602 -0.64 -29.16 16.18
CA PHE A 602 -1.05 -28.32 17.31
C PHE A 602 0.00 -27.32 17.77
N THR A 603 1.25 -27.44 17.32
CA THR A 603 2.31 -26.47 17.63
C THR A 603 2.07 -25.10 16.96
N PRO A 604 1.69 -24.99 15.67
CA PRO A 604 1.43 -23.69 15.06
C PRO A 604 0.22 -22.94 15.65
N PRO A 605 -0.94 -23.59 15.91
CA PRO A 605 -2.05 -22.91 16.60
C PRO A 605 -1.74 -22.47 18.05
N GLU A 606 -0.80 -23.14 18.74
CA GLU A 606 -0.39 -22.75 20.10
C GLU A 606 0.16 -21.32 20.15
N LEU A 607 0.65 -20.76 19.03
CA LEU A 607 1.14 -19.38 18.97
C LEU A 607 0.08 -18.32 19.27
N LEU A 608 -1.20 -18.66 19.16
CA LEU A 608 -2.30 -17.78 19.60
C LEU A 608 -2.37 -17.70 21.14
N PHE A 609 -1.99 -18.77 21.83
CA PHE A 609 -2.07 -18.90 23.30
C PHE A 609 -0.72 -18.61 23.97
N ASN A 610 0.39 -18.87 23.27
CA ASN A 610 1.75 -18.64 23.75
C ASN A 610 2.66 -18.13 22.60
N PRO A 611 2.51 -16.85 22.21
CA PRO A 611 3.31 -16.24 21.14
C PRO A 611 4.80 -16.06 21.52
N MET A 612 5.15 -16.05 22.80
CA MET A 612 6.53 -15.93 23.28
C MET A 612 7.43 -17.08 22.78
N ASN A 613 6.85 -18.23 22.43
CA ASN A 613 7.58 -19.37 21.88
C ASN A 613 8.32 -19.07 20.57
N VAL A 614 7.93 -18.03 19.83
CA VAL A 614 8.57 -17.56 18.59
C VAL A 614 9.18 -16.17 18.74
N SER A 615 9.53 -15.78 19.97
CA SER A 615 10.15 -14.48 20.30
C SER A 615 9.26 -13.27 19.96
N LEU A 616 7.94 -13.45 19.86
CA LEU A 616 7.00 -12.34 19.82
C LEU A 616 6.72 -11.87 21.25
N ASP A 617 7.10 -10.63 21.57
CA ASP A 617 6.87 -10.00 22.87
C ASP A 617 5.40 -9.55 23.05
N GLN A 618 4.49 -10.53 23.03
CA GLN A 618 3.05 -10.37 23.19
C GLN A 618 2.51 -11.44 24.14
N THR A 619 1.33 -11.21 24.72
CA THR A 619 0.67 -12.19 25.58
C THR A 619 -0.31 -13.07 24.80
N GLY A 620 -0.65 -14.24 25.34
CA GLY A 620 -1.70 -15.09 24.79
C GLY A 620 -3.10 -14.44 24.81
N LEU A 621 -4.05 -15.05 24.09
CA LEU A 621 -5.41 -14.54 23.95
C LEU A 621 -6.13 -14.26 25.29
N ALA A 622 -6.08 -15.20 26.25
CA ALA A 622 -6.81 -15.06 27.51
C ALA A 622 -6.28 -13.88 28.35
N GLU A 623 -4.96 -13.73 28.44
CA GLU A 623 -4.32 -12.59 29.11
C GLU A 623 -4.59 -11.28 28.37
N MET A 624 -4.54 -11.28 27.04
CA MET A 624 -4.86 -10.11 26.22
C MET A 624 -6.31 -9.65 26.45
N ILE A 625 -7.27 -10.57 26.60
CA ILE A 625 -8.65 -10.25 26.97
C ILE A 625 -8.70 -9.54 28.31
N MET A 626 -8.02 -10.06 29.34
CA MET A 626 -8.00 -9.43 30.66
C MET A 626 -7.30 -8.06 30.63
N GLN A 627 -6.25 -7.89 29.83
CA GLN A 627 -5.59 -6.60 29.62
C GLN A 627 -6.50 -5.59 28.91
N SER A 628 -7.32 -6.04 27.96
CA SER A 628 -8.36 -5.25 27.30
C SER A 628 -9.40 -4.77 28.32
N LEU A 629 -9.95 -5.70 29.12
CA LEU A 629 -10.95 -5.38 30.15
C LEU A 629 -10.44 -4.42 31.22
N LYS A 630 -9.15 -4.47 31.59
CA LYS A 630 -8.53 -3.49 32.51
C LYS A 630 -8.61 -2.04 32.01
N LYS A 631 -8.87 -1.80 30.72
CA LYS A 631 -9.10 -0.46 30.14
C LYS A 631 -10.58 -0.08 30.03
N VAL A 632 -11.48 -0.98 30.42
CA VAL A 632 -12.93 -0.81 30.50
C VAL A 632 -13.34 -0.55 31.95
N PRO A 633 -14.32 0.33 32.24
CA PRO A 633 -14.87 0.49 33.58
C PRO A 633 -15.29 -0.85 34.20
N THR A 634 -14.91 -1.07 35.46
CA THR A 634 -15.13 -2.34 36.18
C THR A 634 -16.60 -2.77 36.23
N GLY A 635 -17.53 -1.82 36.29
CA GLY A 635 -18.98 -2.09 36.26
C GLY A 635 -19.49 -2.75 34.97
N LEU A 636 -18.72 -2.67 33.86
CA LEU A 636 -19.09 -3.33 32.60
C LEU A 636 -18.50 -4.74 32.46
N TRP A 637 -17.55 -5.13 33.33
CA TRP A 637 -16.87 -6.42 33.21
C TRP A 637 -17.80 -7.64 33.25
N PRO A 638 -18.78 -7.71 34.18
CA PRO A 638 -19.70 -8.86 34.21
C PRO A 638 -20.46 -9.02 32.89
N ALA A 639 -20.92 -7.91 32.31
CA ALA A 639 -21.66 -7.92 31.04
C ALA A 639 -20.76 -8.26 29.84
N MET A 640 -19.51 -7.78 29.81
CA MET A 640 -18.56 -8.10 28.73
C MET A 640 -18.14 -9.58 28.77
N LEU A 641 -17.86 -10.11 29.97
CA LEU A 641 -17.45 -11.51 30.16
C LEU A 641 -18.61 -12.49 29.95
N ALA A 642 -19.85 -12.09 30.20
CA ALA A 642 -21.03 -12.88 29.89
C ALA A 642 -21.38 -12.89 28.39
N ASN A 643 -20.71 -12.08 27.56
CA ASN A 643 -20.99 -11.92 26.13
C ASN A 643 -19.69 -11.89 25.31
N VAL A 644 -18.84 -12.93 25.44
CA VAL A 644 -17.63 -13.07 24.62
C VAL A 644 -17.96 -13.73 23.28
N LEU A 645 -17.95 -12.96 22.20
CA LEU A 645 -18.27 -13.42 20.86
C LEU A 645 -17.00 -13.72 20.06
N LEU A 646 -16.87 -14.96 19.57
CA LEU A 646 -15.77 -15.39 18.71
C LEU A 646 -16.15 -15.25 17.24
N VAL A 647 -15.30 -14.56 16.47
CA VAL A 647 -15.44 -14.37 15.01
C VAL A 647 -14.09 -14.51 14.31
N GLY A 648 -14.09 -14.64 12.99
CA GLY A 648 -12.88 -14.79 12.18
C GLY A 648 -12.49 -16.25 11.96
N GLY A 649 -11.77 -16.50 10.86
CA GLY A 649 -11.55 -17.85 10.34
C GLY A 649 -10.76 -18.80 11.27
N ASN A 650 -9.84 -18.30 12.10
CA ASN A 650 -9.07 -19.19 12.97
C ASN A 650 -9.90 -19.73 14.15
N THR A 651 -11.05 -19.12 14.45
CA THR A 651 -11.95 -19.61 15.51
C THR A 651 -12.62 -20.94 15.14
N ASN A 652 -12.58 -21.33 13.86
CA ASN A 652 -13.00 -22.66 13.38
C ASN A 652 -12.00 -23.77 13.69
N LEU A 653 -10.80 -23.47 14.19
CA LEU A 653 -9.87 -24.50 14.62
C LEU A 653 -10.49 -25.30 15.76
N HIS A 654 -10.52 -26.62 15.61
CA HIS A 654 -11.06 -27.52 16.63
C HIS A 654 -10.34 -27.30 17.97
N GLY A 655 -11.08 -27.15 19.07
CA GLY A 655 -10.54 -26.91 20.41
C GLY A 655 -10.28 -25.43 20.74
N PHE A 656 -10.44 -24.49 19.80
CA PHE A 656 -10.15 -23.07 20.02
C PHE A 656 -11.01 -22.48 21.14
N LYS A 657 -12.34 -22.69 21.08
CA LYS A 657 -13.29 -22.16 22.06
C LYS A 657 -13.04 -22.78 23.43
N GLU A 658 -12.86 -24.10 23.50
CA GLU A 658 -12.67 -24.85 24.73
C GLU A 658 -11.40 -24.43 25.47
N ARG A 659 -10.28 -24.31 24.74
CA ARG A 659 -9.01 -23.85 25.29
C ARG A 659 -9.10 -22.40 25.78
N LEU A 660 -9.62 -21.49 24.95
CA LEU A 660 -9.73 -20.07 25.31
C LEU A 660 -10.68 -19.85 26.50
N PHE A 661 -11.80 -20.57 26.54
CA PHE A 661 -12.73 -20.53 27.66
C PHE A 661 -12.06 -20.97 28.96
N ALA A 662 -11.35 -22.12 28.95
CA ALA A 662 -10.69 -22.65 30.14
C ALA A 662 -9.64 -21.67 30.71
N GLU A 663 -8.79 -21.10 29.85
CA GLU A 663 -7.79 -20.12 30.26
C GLU A 663 -8.42 -18.81 30.73
N LEU A 664 -9.40 -18.27 30.00
CA LEU A 664 -10.08 -17.03 30.38
C LEU A 664 -10.82 -17.18 31.70
N ARG A 665 -11.52 -18.32 31.91
CA ARG A 665 -12.23 -18.57 33.16
C ARG A 665 -11.28 -18.64 34.36
N ALA A 666 -10.08 -19.18 34.19
CA ALA A 666 -9.06 -19.21 35.24
C ALA A 666 -8.54 -17.81 35.62
N LEU A 667 -8.55 -16.86 34.69
CA LEU A 667 -8.08 -15.48 34.90
C LEU A 667 -9.19 -14.50 35.31
N ALA A 668 -10.44 -14.78 34.94
CA ALA A 668 -11.58 -13.91 35.21
C ALA A 668 -11.94 -13.87 36.71
N PRO A 669 -12.48 -12.74 37.22
CA PRO A 669 -12.97 -12.68 38.59
C PRO A 669 -14.04 -13.74 38.87
N ALA A 670 -13.98 -14.34 40.07
CA ALA A 670 -14.90 -15.41 40.47
C ALA A 670 -16.38 -14.99 40.36
N GLU A 671 -16.67 -13.73 40.70
CA GLU A 671 -18.01 -13.12 40.70
C GLU A 671 -18.59 -12.94 39.28
N CYS A 672 -17.75 -12.89 38.25
CA CYS A 672 -18.17 -12.67 36.87
C CYS A 672 -18.46 -14.02 36.22
N GLU A 673 -19.66 -14.17 35.66
CA GLU A 673 -19.96 -15.27 34.75
C GLU A 673 -19.19 -15.07 33.44
N VAL A 674 -18.56 -16.14 32.94
CA VAL A 674 -17.90 -16.14 31.63
C VAL A 674 -18.73 -17.01 30.72
N ARG A 675 -19.25 -16.42 29.63
CA ARG A 675 -19.89 -17.16 28.54
C ARG A 675 -19.19 -16.79 27.24
N MET A 676 -18.99 -17.79 26.40
CA MET A 676 -18.25 -17.62 25.16
C MET A 676 -18.94 -18.42 24.06
N GLU A 677 -19.31 -17.75 22.99
CA GLU A 677 -19.92 -18.40 21.84
C GLU A 677 -19.30 -17.95 20.53
N THR A 678 -19.25 -18.87 19.57
CA THR A 678 -18.80 -18.59 18.21
C THR A 678 -20.01 -18.19 17.39
N ALA A 679 -19.86 -17.17 16.53
CA ALA A 679 -20.91 -16.83 15.57
C ALA A 679 -21.25 -18.04 14.67
N ASP A 680 -22.49 -18.13 14.20
CA ASP A 680 -22.95 -19.28 13.38
C ASP A 680 -22.08 -19.50 12.12
N ASP A 681 -21.75 -18.40 11.42
CA ASP A 681 -20.73 -18.37 10.36
C ASP A 681 -19.67 -17.32 10.76
N PRO A 682 -18.58 -17.71 11.44
CA PRO A 682 -17.58 -16.77 11.93
C PRO A 682 -16.75 -16.15 10.79
N ILE A 683 -16.78 -16.72 9.58
CA ILE A 683 -16.11 -16.17 8.40
C ILE A 683 -16.92 -15.01 7.82
N LYS A 684 -18.25 -15.07 7.87
CA LYS A 684 -19.18 -14.04 7.37
C LYS A 684 -19.73 -13.11 8.44
N ALA A 685 -19.53 -13.39 9.72
CA ALA A 685 -20.14 -12.67 10.85
C ALA A 685 -19.99 -11.14 10.76
N THR A 686 -18.79 -10.64 10.43
CA THR A 686 -18.54 -9.20 10.28
C THR A 686 -19.36 -8.61 9.13
N TRP A 687 -19.40 -9.28 7.99
CA TRP A 687 -20.21 -8.87 6.84
C TRP A 687 -21.72 -8.91 7.15
N LEU A 688 -22.20 -9.96 7.84
CA LEU A 688 -23.61 -10.08 8.26
C LEU A 688 -24.02 -8.94 9.20
N GLY A 689 -23.15 -8.56 10.13
CA GLY A 689 -23.32 -7.38 10.97
C GLY A 689 -23.42 -6.09 10.14
N GLY A 690 -22.55 -5.95 9.13
CA GLY A 690 -22.60 -4.86 8.16
C GLY A 690 -23.89 -4.84 7.33
N ALA A 691 -24.39 -6.00 6.94
CA ALA A 691 -25.64 -6.11 6.19
C ALA A 691 -26.85 -5.66 7.02
N ARG A 692 -26.89 -6.07 8.30
CA ARG A 692 -27.90 -5.61 9.27
C ARG A 692 -27.79 -4.12 9.56
N TYR A 693 -26.57 -3.61 9.68
CA TYR A 693 -26.29 -2.17 9.80
C TYR A 693 -26.86 -1.39 8.61
N ALA A 694 -26.56 -1.84 7.38
CA ALA A 694 -26.99 -1.18 6.15
C ALA A 694 -28.49 -1.29 5.85
N THR A 695 -29.21 -2.22 6.50
CA THR A 695 -30.68 -2.31 6.38
C THR A 695 -31.38 -1.17 7.14
N ASN A 696 -30.72 -0.58 8.14
CA ASN A 696 -31.27 0.54 8.90
C ASN A 696 -31.07 1.88 8.14
N ARG A 697 -32.08 2.25 7.34
CA ARG A 697 -32.10 3.49 6.53
C ARG A 697 -31.87 4.77 7.35
N GLU A 698 -32.44 4.87 8.55
CA GLU A 698 -32.28 6.06 9.39
C GLU A 698 -30.86 6.19 9.90
N LEU A 699 -30.26 5.07 10.36
CA LEU A 699 -28.85 5.03 10.74
C LEU A 699 -27.93 5.38 9.56
N LEU A 700 -28.24 4.88 8.36
CA LEU A 700 -27.47 5.21 7.15
C LEU A 700 -27.51 6.70 6.81
N LYS A 701 -28.67 7.37 6.94
CA LYS A 701 -28.78 8.82 6.68
C LYS A 701 -27.89 9.65 7.61
N GLU A 702 -27.68 9.20 8.84
CA GLU A 702 -26.85 9.91 9.82
C GLU A 702 -25.35 9.61 9.69
N THR A 703 -24.99 8.51 9.02
CA THR A 703 -23.62 7.97 9.10
C THR A 703 -22.90 7.88 7.77
N LEU A 704 -23.61 7.76 6.63
CA LEU A 704 -23.00 7.82 5.31
C LEU A 704 -22.56 9.25 4.97
N LEU A 705 -21.48 9.32 4.21
CA LEU A 705 -20.98 10.54 3.62
C LEU A 705 -21.31 10.55 2.12
N THR A 706 -21.93 11.59 1.59
CA THR A 706 -22.20 11.66 0.14
C THR A 706 -20.98 12.16 -0.64
N LYS A 707 -20.89 11.82 -1.94
CA LYS A 707 -19.83 12.37 -2.81
C LYS A 707 -19.83 13.90 -2.82
N ARG A 708 -21.01 14.51 -2.79
CA ARG A 708 -21.17 15.96 -2.72
C ARG A 708 -20.58 16.55 -1.43
N ASP A 709 -20.81 15.91 -0.28
CA ASP A 709 -20.22 16.36 0.99
C ASP A 709 -18.69 16.28 0.93
N TYR A 710 -18.15 15.23 0.30
CA TYR A 710 -16.70 15.09 0.06
C TYR A 710 -16.16 16.22 -0.82
N GLU A 711 -16.81 16.51 -1.95
CA GLU A 711 -16.43 17.58 -2.87
C GLU A 711 -16.52 18.99 -2.25
N GLU A 712 -17.55 19.24 -1.41
CA GLU A 712 -17.77 20.55 -0.79
C GLU A 712 -16.87 20.78 0.44
N LEU A 713 -16.60 19.75 1.24
CA LEU A 713 -15.94 19.89 2.55
C LEU A 713 -14.48 19.39 2.58
N GLY A 714 -14.09 18.57 1.61
CA GLY A 714 -12.74 18.04 1.44
C GLY A 714 -12.31 16.96 2.46
N SER A 715 -11.17 16.33 2.20
CA SER A 715 -10.71 15.14 2.95
C SER A 715 -10.47 15.38 4.45
N ALA A 716 -10.04 16.59 4.84
CA ALA A 716 -9.81 16.93 6.24
C ALA A 716 -11.10 16.93 7.08
N TRP A 717 -12.24 17.27 6.48
CA TRP A 717 -13.54 17.18 7.15
C TRP A 717 -13.99 15.72 7.29
N VAL A 718 -13.77 14.91 6.26
CA VAL A 718 -14.07 13.47 6.26
C VAL A 718 -13.36 12.73 7.38
N GLU A 719 -12.08 13.03 7.61
CA GLU A 719 -11.29 12.48 8.71
C GLU A 719 -11.94 12.80 10.09
N ARG A 720 -12.48 14.01 10.26
CA ARG A 720 -13.19 14.43 11.49
C ARG A 720 -14.56 13.76 11.62
N PHE A 721 -15.26 13.57 10.51
CA PHE A 721 -16.55 12.90 10.47
C PHE A 721 -16.42 11.43 10.91
N PHE A 722 -15.47 10.69 10.32
CA PHE A 722 -15.27 9.28 10.69
C PHE A 722 -14.63 9.08 12.06
N SER A 723 -13.80 10.00 12.54
CA SER A 723 -13.27 9.95 13.92
C SER A 723 -14.30 10.30 15.01
N GLY A 724 -15.53 10.65 14.64
CA GLY A 724 -16.60 11.00 15.57
C GLY A 724 -16.41 12.37 16.25
N ARG A 725 -15.45 13.18 15.78
CA ARG A 725 -15.18 14.54 16.28
C ARG A 725 -15.99 15.63 15.55
N GLY A 726 -16.70 15.27 14.47
CA GLY A 726 -17.47 16.21 13.64
C GLY A 726 -18.84 16.65 14.19
N ASN A 727 -19.41 15.94 15.17
CA ASN A 727 -20.76 16.23 15.70
C ASN A 727 -20.79 17.04 17.00
N SER A 728 -19.65 17.61 17.42
CA SER A 728 -19.61 18.59 18.51
C SER A 728 -19.61 20.02 17.94
N GLY A 729 -20.78 20.44 17.44
CA GLY A 729 -21.11 21.82 17.11
C GLY A 729 -22.25 22.29 17.99
#